data_AF-A0A139HGU5-F1
#
_entry.id   AF-A0A139HGU5-F1
#
_cell.length_a   1.000
_cell.length_b   1.000
_cell.length_c   1.000
_cell.angle_alpha   90.00
_cell.angle_beta   90.00
_cell.angle_gamma   90.00
#
_symmetry.space_group_name_H-M   'P 1'
#
loop_
_entity.id
_entity.type
_entity.pdbx_description
1 polymer ?
#
loop_
_entity_poly.entity_id
_entity_poly.type
_entity_poly.pdbx_seq_one_letter_code
_entity_poly.pdbx_strand_id
1 'polypeptide(L)'
;MGIIERIVRNEAVKNDPKEIYNWRVFVVCASACFGGMLFGMDTGIIGGVLKLDPFRARYHLPKASENKTLSANLEANIVSTLQAGCFLGAILAGYVADKLGRRIGMMIAALFAIVGSVMQASAEGHFPVLYIGRFIAGVGVGAASMITPLYTSENAPRAIRGALTGMYQFFIVTGVCIAFWINYGMFLHSSGTVQYVVPLALQALPAIILLFAMFLGKETPRWLAKQDRWDEAATVLSRVRNLPQSHPYVQDELQDMSTQLEYERRLIAGSGLWDLLKEMFTIPGNRKRALITIGLMICQQMTGTNAINYYAPQIFSNLGLNGTASSLFATGIYGVLKMVGCALFLALAADSLGRRRSLLWTSIAQGLCMYYIGIYIRIEPPKPGDPVPPAGYVAIVAIYLFAVFFQFGWGPVCWIYVSEIPTARLRALNVSLGAATQWLFNFVVARATPNMIATVGKGGYGAYFIYGSFCFCMFIFTWFLIPETKGISLEKMDELFGAVPDGKMFDEEGGRSYSTSAEKGGNVDIQQVDKKAYRLKIKMLLLLLPTLALITHALAVPLEQRQSGTSSPQVTIPNGTVVGFLSDGVESFSSIPFAQAPVGNLRLRPPQPLAESFGTIQAVEPAPACPQFAFQVDELNLDNLAADIVSDILGELIQSPIGQSAIHQDEDCLFITVQRPAGTTSDSALPVAFWIYGGGFEAGWSAMYDGTNLVKQSIALDTPVIYVAVGYRVNGFGFLAGQELAAEGSTNLGLRDQRLGLQWVAENIAAFGGDPDKVTIWGESAGAISAMDHTVINGGDHTYNGKALFRAAIMNSGSVIPAEDVSTAKAQAIYDQVVASSSCAGSSDSLTCLRGLSYADFLRAVSSVPGIFSYRSLDLSYLPRPDPGDSFFSQSPEVSVANGTLFALVQSNITTNDELVEYLASYFPSNPDAVVDVTGLAAEYEDQILLGQPAGSPFRTGALNSIYPQFKRLAAILGDITFTLTRRSYLNAITNAGLPAWSYLSTFLYGTPVLGTFHVTDAFLGYFLNANVSLQARTFQTYFISFVNSLDPNDISTAWPLIDWPQWSNASAQLLNVEALENSLLADDFRSGAYHYLETVGVSAFRV
;
A
#
# COMPACT_ATOMS: atom_id res chain seq x y z
N MET A 1 50.12 -7.00 -10.64
CA MET A 1 48.65 -7.06 -10.77
C MET A 1 48.05 -6.82 -9.39
N GLY A 2 47.36 -5.70 -9.18
CA GLY A 2 46.84 -5.29 -7.88
C GLY A 2 45.59 -6.07 -7.47
N ILE A 3 45.29 -6.08 -6.16
CA ILE A 3 44.06 -6.70 -5.63
C ILE A 3 42.82 -6.00 -6.24
N ILE A 4 42.86 -4.67 -6.37
CA ILE A 4 41.79 -3.86 -6.99
C ILE A 4 41.54 -4.29 -8.45
N GLU A 5 42.58 -4.53 -9.26
CA GLU A 5 42.46 -4.95 -10.66
C GLU A 5 41.78 -6.33 -10.83
N ARG A 6 41.88 -7.21 -9.83
CA ARG A 6 41.23 -8.53 -9.85
C ARG A 6 39.75 -8.50 -9.45
N ILE A 7 39.36 -7.47 -8.69
CA ILE A 7 38.04 -7.33 -8.07
C ILE A 7 37.15 -6.37 -8.88
N VAL A 8 37.65 -5.19 -9.22
CA VAL A 8 36.89 -4.11 -9.85
C VAL A 8 36.88 -4.28 -11.38
N ARG A 9 35.89 -5.02 -11.88
CA ARG A 9 35.68 -5.21 -13.32
C ARG A 9 34.87 -4.04 -13.92
N ASN A 10 35.57 -2.97 -14.28
CA ASN A 10 35.06 -1.87 -15.12
C ASN A 10 36.13 -1.37 -16.11
N GLU A 11 35.73 -0.61 -17.13
CA GLU A 11 36.64 -0.10 -18.17
C GLU A 11 37.65 0.93 -17.64
N ALA A 12 37.24 1.78 -16.68
CA ALA A 12 38.07 2.88 -16.19
C ALA A 12 39.34 2.38 -15.47
N VAL A 13 39.26 1.30 -14.69
CA VAL A 13 40.44 0.68 -14.02
C VAL A 13 41.51 0.21 -15.01
N LYS A 14 41.17 -0.04 -16.29
CA LYS A 14 42.16 -0.40 -17.32
C LYS A 14 43.03 0.78 -17.77
N ASN A 15 42.48 2.00 -17.72
CA ASN A 15 43.02 3.19 -18.38
C ASN A 15 43.52 4.26 -17.38
N ASP A 16 43.06 4.21 -16.14
CA ASP A 16 43.45 5.14 -15.07
C ASP A 16 44.85 4.79 -14.48
N PRO A 17 45.70 5.79 -14.11
CA PRO A 17 46.99 5.54 -13.46
C PRO A 17 46.85 4.84 -12.10
N LYS A 18 47.77 3.94 -11.75
CA LYS A 18 47.63 3.06 -10.57
C LYS A 18 47.85 3.80 -9.26
N GLU A 19 48.60 4.90 -9.33
CA GLU A 19 48.98 5.80 -8.26
C GLU A 19 47.77 6.50 -7.62
N ILE A 20 46.65 6.65 -8.35
CA ILE A 20 45.44 7.31 -7.82
C ILE A 20 44.70 6.45 -6.79
N TYR A 21 44.93 5.14 -6.79
CA TYR A 21 44.33 4.18 -5.84
C TYR A 21 45.16 4.05 -4.55
N ASN A 22 45.78 5.14 -4.11
CA ASN A 22 46.67 5.20 -2.96
C ASN A 22 45.91 5.39 -1.63
N TRP A 23 46.59 5.13 -0.51
CA TRP A 23 46.00 5.19 0.84
C TRP A 23 45.41 6.56 1.23
N ARG A 24 45.86 7.67 0.63
CA ARG A 24 45.42 9.02 1.03
C ARG A 24 43.95 9.24 0.73
N VAL A 25 43.44 8.76 -0.41
CA VAL A 25 42.01 8.95 -0.74
C VAL A 25 41.11 8.13 0.18
N PHE A 26 41.52 6.91 0.55
CA PHE A 26 40.81 6.10 1.55
C PHE A 26 40.77 6.78 2.92
N VAL A 27 41.89 7.35 3.39
CA VAL A 27 41.94 8.10 4.66
C VAL A 27 41.12 9.39 4.59
N VAL A 28 41.16 10.13 3.48
CA VAL A 28 40.35 11.35 3.29
C VAL A 28 38.85 11.02 3.30
N CYS A 29 38.41 9.95 2.62
CA CYS A 29 37.00 9.55 2.68
C CYS A 29 36.60 9.01 4.07
N ALA A 30 37.40 8.11 4.66
CA ALA A 30 37.14 7.55 5.98
C ALA A 30 37.03 8.64 7.08
N SER A 31 37.85 9.69 7.00
CA SER A 31 37.87 10.77 7.98
C SER A 31 36.58 11.61 7.99
N ALA A 32 35.91 11.74 6.84
CA ALA A 32 34.58 12.33 6.74
C ALA A 32 33.45 11.34 7.10
N CYS A 33 33.65 10.04 6.87
CA CYS A 33 32.66 8.99 7.13
C CYS A 33 32.26 8.83 8.61
N PHE A 34 33.02 9.39 9.56
CA PHE A 34 32.57 9.55 10.96
C PHE A 34 31.25 10.34 11.09
N GLY A 35 30.90 11.18 10.11
CA GLY A 35 29.56 11.78 10.00
C GLY A 35 28.42 10.78 9.79
N GLY A 36 28.68 9.65 9.13
CA GLY A 36 27.75 8.52 9.05
C GLY A 36 27.75 7.67 10.32
N MET A 37 28.91 7.51 10.96
CA MET A 37 28.99 6.82 12.25
C MET A 37 28.15 7.51 13.34
N LEU A 38 27.96 8.82 13.28
CA LEU A 38 27.03 9.55 14.17
C LEU A 38 25.58 9.07 14.06
N PHE A 39 25.04 8.98 12.85
CA PHE A 39 23.70 8.43 12.60
C PHE A 39 23.63 7.00 13.19
N GLY A 40 24.57 6.14 12.83
CA GLY A 40 24.57 4.77 13.31
C GLY A 40 24.65 4.63 14.84
N MET A 41 25.46 5.48 15.48
CA MET A 41 25.72 5.36 16.92
C MET A 41 24.53 5.82 17.77
N ASP A 42 23.86 6.93 17.44
CA ASP A 42 22.58 7.28 18.09
C ASP A 42 21.53 6.18 17.90
N THR A 43 21.36 5.74 16.65
CA THR A 43 20.36 4.74 16.24
C THR A 43 20.43 3.47 17.08
N GLY A 44 21.63 2.93 17.33
CA GLY A 44 21.80 1.74 18.17
C GLY A 44 21.76 2.03 19.68
N ILE A 45 22.20 3.23 20.12
CA ILE A 45 22.26 3.59 21.54
C ILE A 45 20.85 3.77 22.11
N ILE A 46 20.02 4.59 21.46
CA ILE A 46 18.68 4.90 21.99
C ILE A 46 17.81 3.64 22.11
N GLY A 47 17.92 2.70 21.15
CA GLY A 47 17.12 1.48 21.13
C GLY A 47 17.38 0.53 22.30
N GLY A 48 18.63 0.44 22.77
CA GLY A 48 18.95 -0.30 24.00
C GLY A 48 18.61 0.48 25.26
N VAL A 49 18.89 1.79 25.30
CA VAL A 49 18.61 2.67 26.46
C VAL A 49 17.14 2.63 26.87
N LEU A 50 16.20 2.60 25.92
CA LEU A 50 14.76 2.50 26.20
C LEU A 50 14.34 1.20 26.93
N LYS A 51 15.19 0.17 26.95
CA LYS A 51 14.94 -1.12 27.64
C LYS A 51 15.79 -1.31 28.91
N LEU A 52 16.55 -0.30 29.34
CA LEU A 52 17.27 -0.33 30.62
C LEU A 52 16.35 0.14 31.76
N ASP A 53 16.14 -0.70 32.77
CA ASP A 53 15.27 -0.38 33.91
C ASP A 53 15.61 0.94 34.63
N PRO A 54 16.89 1.31 34.87
CA PRO A 54 17.23 2.60 35.47
C PRO A 54 16.78 3.81 34.63
N PHE A 55 16.77 3.68 33.29
CA PHE A 55 16.25 4.73 32.42
C PHE A 55 14.73 4.81 32.51
N ARG A 56 14.03 3.67 32.40
CA ARG A 56 12.56 3.63 32.50
C ARG A 56 12.06 4.16 33.85
N ALA A 57 12.72 3.79 34.94
CA ALA A 57 12.43 4.27 36.28
C ALA A 57 12.67 5.78 36.43
N ARG A 58 13.80 6.31 35.93
CA ARG A 58 14.15 7.74 36.08
C ARG A 58 13.32 8.68 35.21
N TYR A 59 12.79 8.20 34.08
CA TYR A 59 11.86 8.93 33.21
C TYR A 59 10.39 8.55 33.42
N HIS A 60 10.06 7.77 34.45
CA HIS A 60 8.69 7.32 34.76
C HIS A 60 7.94 6.70 33.55
N LEU A 61 8.67 5.95 32.70
CA LEU A 61 8.07 5.30 31.54
C LEU A 61 7.23 4.09 31.99
N PRO A 62 5.93 4.04 31.64
CA PRO A 62 5.08 2.90 31.99
C PRO A 62 5.59 1.63 31.34
N LYS A 63 5.27 0.46 31.91
CA LYS A 63 5.57 -0.83 31.28
C LYS A 63 4.55 -1.13 30.19
N ALA A 64 4.98 -1.88 29.18
CA ALA A 64 4.08 -2.36 28.13
C ALA A 64 2.94 -3.27 28.68
N SER A 65 3.15 -3.88 29.85
CA SER A 65 2.14 -4.63 30.62
C SER A 65 1.14 -3.77 31.39
N GLU A 66 1.43 -2.48 31.60
CA GLU A 66 0.57 -1.54 32.32
C GLU A 66 -0.25 -0.72 31.32
N ASN A 67 0.39 -0.17 30.28
CA ASN A 67 -0.29 0.44 29.15
C ASN A 67 0.60 0.37 27.88
N LYS A 68 0.33 -0.64 27.04
CA LYS A 68 1.04 -0.91 25.78
C LYS A 68 1.13 0.33 24.88
N THR A 69 0.00 1.04 24.70
CA THR A 69 -0.12 2.18 23.79
C THR A 69 0.54 3.44 24.33
N LEU A 70 0.46 3.71 25.64
CA LEU A 70 1.14 4.85 26.25
C LEU A 70 2.67 4.66 26.26
N SER A 71 3.13 3.45 26.58
CA SER A 71 4.55 3.08 26.47
C SER A 71 5.05 3.23 25.03
N ALA A 72 4.29 2.72 24.04
CA ALA A 72 4.63 2.83 22.62
C ALA A 72 4.74 4.30 22.17
N ASN A 73 3.77 5.15 22.51
CA ASN A 73 3.79 6.56 22.11
C ASN A 73 4.93 7.36 22.76
N LEU A 74 5.25 7.11 24.04
CA LEU A 74 6.37 7.77 24.72
C LEU A 74 7.73 7.33 24.15
N GLU A 75 7.93 6.03 23.95
CA GLU A 75 9.15 5.51 23.31
C GLU A 75 9.30 6.03 21.88
N ALA A 76 8.22 6.05 21.09
CA ALA A 76 8.19 6.58 19.73
C ALA A 76 8.51 8.08 19.67
N ASN A 77 7.97 8.88 20.61
CA ASN A 77 8.30 10.31 20.72
C ASN A 77 9.79 10.52 21.05
N ILE A 78 10.35 9.78 22.02
CA ILE A 78 11.77 9.89 22.38
C ILE A 78 12.67 9.61 21.18
N VAL A 79 12.46 8.51 20.45
CA VAL A 79 13.27 8.21 19.26
C VAL A 79 13.13 9.32 18.23
N SER A 80 11.89 9.56 17.77
CA SER A 80 11.56 10.39 16.59
C SER A 80 12.00 11.86 16.66
N THR A 81 12.14 12.45 17.85
CA THR A 81 12.58 13.85 17.99
C THR A 81 13.96 14.12 17.37
N LEU A 82 14.85 13.13 17.29
CA LEU A 82 16.14 13.29 16.62
C LEU A 82 15.96 13.43 15.10
N GLN A 83 15.13 12.60 14.47
CA GLN A 83 14.89 12.61 13.02
C GLN A 83 14.26 13.93 12.57
N ALA A 84 13.42 14.56 13.41
CA ALA A 84 12.91 15.91 13.18
C ALA A 84 14.02 16.97 13.18
N GLY A 85 15.00 16.87 14.09
CA GLY A 85 16.22 17.68 14.06
C GLY A 85 17.06 17.41 12.81
N CYS A 86 17.21 16.15 12.41
CA CYS A 86 17.96 15.77 11.21
C CYS A 86 17.33 16.32 9.92
N PHE A 87 16.01 16.36 9.82
CA PHE A 87 15.30 16.95 8.69
C PHE A 87 15.69 18.42 8.50
N LEU A 88 15.64 19.22 9.58
CA LEU A 88 16.06 20.62 9.57
C LEU A 88 17.55 20.75 9.25
N GLY A 89 18.40 19.93 9.88
CA GLY A 89 19.85 19.93 9.65
C GLY A 89 20.24 19.64 8.19
N ALA A 90 19.59 18.66 7.56
CA ALA A 90 19.83 18.28 6.18
C ALA A 90 19.45 19.38 5.17
N ILE A 91 18.35 20.09 5.42
CA ILE A 91 17.91 21.24 4.61
C ILE A 91 18.91 22.39 4.73
N LEU A 92 19.22 22.82 5.95
CA LEU A 92 20.12 23.96 6.19
C LEU A 92 21.56 23.69 5.72
N ALA A 93 22.01 22.43 5.78
CA ALA A 93 23.34 22.03 5.34
C ALA A 93 23.61 22.31 3.86
N GLY A 94 22.60 22.33 2.97
CA GLY A 94 22.78 22.65 1.56
C GLY A 94 23.41 24.02 1.34
N TYR A 95 22.83 25.04 1.99
CA TYR A 95 23.32 26.42 1.96
C TYR A 95 24.70 26.55 2.64
N VAL A 96 24.89 25.90 3.79
CA VAL A 96 26.16 25.94 4.54
C VAL A 96 27.31 25.32 3.74
N ALA A 97 27.09 24.17 3.12
CA ALA A 97 28.14 23.42 2.41
C ALA A 97 28.56 24.07 1.08
N ASP A 98 27.69 24.86 0.45
CA ASP A 98 28.05 25.66 -0.72
C ASP A 98 28.73 26.98 -0.32
N LYS A 99 28.28 27.65 0.75
CA LYS A 99 28.80 28.96 1.16
C LYS A 99 30.10 28.90 1.98
N LEU A 100 30.24 27.93 2.88
CA LEU A 100 31.37 27.82 3.81
C LEU A 100 32.30 26.63 3.50
N GLY A 101 31.96 25.81 2.52
CA GLY A 101 32.68 24.57 2.20
C GLY A 101 32.27 23.39 3.07
N ARG A 102 32.66 22.19 2.63
CA ARG A 102 32.23 20.91 3.19
C ARG A 102 32.99 20.58 4.47
N ARG A 103 34.26 20.98 4.56
CA ARG A 103 35.09 20.87 5.77
C ARG A 103 34.48 21.65 6.94
N ILE A 104 34.17 22.93 6.74
CA ILE A 104 33.60 23.80 7.80
C ILE A 104 32.18 23.34 8.14
N GLY A 105 31.36 22.98 7.14
CA GLY A 105 30.03 22.43 7.37
C GLY A 105 30.02 21.16 8.25
N MET A 106 30.96 20.22 8.03
CA MET A 106 31.10 19.04 8.90
C MET A 106 31.60 19.38 10.32
N MET A 107 32.46 20.39 10.48
CA MET A 107 32.87 20.86 11.81
C MET A 107 31.69 21.46 12.59
N ILE A 108 30.82 22.24 11.93
CA ILE A 108 29.59 22.78 12.52
C ILE A 108 28.64 21.63 12.90
N ALA A 109 28.41 20.68 11.98
CA ALA A 109 27.58 19.50 12.22
C ALA A 109 28.05 18.69 13.45
N ALA A 110 29.36 18.49 13.59
CA ALA A 110 29.95 17.82 14.74
C ALA A 110 29.71 18.57 16.06
N LEU A 111 29.80 19.90 16.08
CA LEU A 111 29.54 20.71 17.28
C LEU A 111 28.08 20.58 17.75
N PHE A 112 27.10 20.64 16.83
CA PHE A 112 25.69 20.39 17.16
C PHE A 112 25.47 18.98 17.72
N ALA A 113 26.08 17.95 17.12
CA ALA A 113 26.01 16.57 17.59
C ALA A 113 26.61 16.39 18.99
N ILE A 114 27.74 17.04 19.31
CA ILE A 114 28.37 17.02 20.64
C ILE A 114 27.45 17.68 21.67
N VAL A 115 27.01 18.92 21.43
CA VAL A 115 26.17 19.67 22.39
C VAL A 115 24.87 18.94 22.69
N GLY A 116 24.16 18.47 21.66
CA GLY A 116 22.92 17.73 21.85
C GLY A 116 23.09 16.38 22.57
N SER A 117 24.24 15.72 22.41
CA SER A 117 24.55 14.46 23.12
C SER A 117 24.91 14.70 24.59
N VAL A 118 25.68 15.75 24.89
CA VAL A 118 25.94 16.17 26.28
C VAL A 118 24.62 16.49 26.99
N MET A 119 23.71 17.23 26.33
CA MET A 119 22.38 17.54 26.89
C MET A 119 21.52 16.29 27.15
N GLN A 120 21.61 15.25 26.31
CA GLN A 120 20.91 13.98 26.55
C GLN A 120 21.49 13.22 27.74
N ALA A 121 22.81 13.16 27.85
CA ALA A 121 23.49 12.53 28.99
C ALA A 121 23.19 13.28 30.31
N SER A 122 23.12 14.61 30.28
CA SER A 122 22.81 15.47 31.43
C SER A 122 21.32 15.80 31.60
N ALA A 123 20.40 15.08 30.93
CA ALA A 123 18.97 15.38 31.03
C ALA A 123 18.32 14.92 32.35
N GLU A 124 18.97 14.02 33.10
CA GLU A 124 18.63 13.62 34.47
C GLU A 124 17.15 13.27 34.76
N GLY A 125 16.36 12.81 33.77
CA GLY A 125 14.93 12.51 33.95
C GLY A 125 13.97 13.61 33.44
N HIS A 126 14.50 14.79 33.11
CA HIS A 126 13.72 15.90 32.56
C HIS A 126 13.49 15.71 31.05
N PHE A 127 12.31 15.20 30.69
CA PHE A 127 11.86 15.04 29.30
C PHE A 127 12.17 16.24 28.38
N PRO A 128 11.93 17.53 28.76
CA PRO A 128 12.23 18.65 27.87
C PRO A 128 13.72 18.76 27.50
N VAL A 129 14.62 18.49 28.45
CA VAL A 129 16.08 18.54 28.21
C VAL A 129 16.50 17.39 27.29
N LEU A 130 15.93 16.20 27.50
CA LEU A 130 16.16 15.04 26.62
C LEU A 130 15.68 15.32 25.18
N TYR A 131 14.46 15.84 25.01
CA TYR A 131 13.90 16.17 23.69
C TYR A 131 14.70 17.27 22.98
N ILE A 132 15.04 18.37 23.67
CA ILE A 132 15.85 19.45 23.09
C ILE A 132 17.25 18.93 22.73
N GLY A 133 17.88 18.13 23.60
CA GLY A 133 19.16 17.49 23.32
C GLY A 133 19.12 16.57 22.09
N ARG A 134 18.05 15.76 21.93
CA ARG A 134 17.84 14.92 20.74
C ARG A 134 17.63 15.74 19.47
N PHE A 135 16.86 16.82 19.54
CA PHE A 135 16.66 17.72 18.40
C PHE A 135 17.97 18.40 17.97
N ILE A 136 18.73 18.95 18.92
CA ILE A 136 20.02 19.62 18.66
C ILE A 136 21.06 18.63 18.11
N ALA A 137 21.13 17.42 18.66
CA ALA A 137 21.98 16.37 18.12
C ALA A 137 21.57 16.00 16.70
N GLY A 138 20.26 15.88 16.45
CA GLY A 138 19.67 15.63 15.15
C GLY A 138 20.09 16.67 14.10
N VAL A 139 20.05 17.96 14.42
CA VAL A 139 20.53 19.03 13.50
C VAL A 139 21.98 18.76 13.04
N GLY A 140 22.84 18.29 13.96
CA GLY A 140 24.20 17.86 13.63
C GLY A 140 24.25 16.60 12.75
N VAL A 141 23.53 15.54 13.14
CA VAL A 141 23.49 14.25 12.41
C VAL A 141 22.95 14.43 10.99
N GLY A 142 21.85 15.17 10.81
CA GLY A 142 21.25 15.45 9.51
C GLY A 142 22.13 16.30 8.60
N ALA A 143 22.82 17.30 9.16
CA ALA A 143 23.79 18.09 8.41
C ALA A 143 24.98 17.24 7.95
N ALA A 144 25.55 16.40 8.83
CA ALA A 144 26.60 15.46 8.47
C ALA A 144 26.15 14.48 7.37
N SER A 145 24.90 14.01 7.45
CA SER A 145 24.32 13.06 6.47
C SER A 145 24.22 13.61 5.05
N MET A 146 24.16 14.94 4.89
CA MET A 146 24.22 15.59 3.58
C MET A 146 25.67 15.80 3.13
N ILE A 147 26.51 16.35 4.02
CA ILE A 147 27.83 16.88 3.65
C ILE A 147 28.86 15.76 3.47
N THR A 148 28.82 14.71 4.29
CA THR A 148 29.77 13.59 4.23
C THR A 148 29.76 12.87 2.87
N PRO A 149 28.62 12.37 2.32
CA PRO A 149 28.64 11.70 1.02
C PRO A 149 29.13 12.62 -0.10
N LEU A 150 28.76 13.90 -0.08
CA LEU A 150 29.26 14.90 -1.04
C LEU A 150 30.78 15.09 -0.96
N TYR A 151 31.34 15.20 0.25
CA TYR A 151 32.78 15.29 0.45
C TYR A 151 33.52 14.02 -0.01
N THR A 152 32.94 12.83 0.18
CA THR A 152 33.54 11.58 -0.32
C THR A 152 33.53 11.48 -1.85
N SER A 153 32.41 11.83 -2.51
CA SER A 153 32.29 11.71 -3.97
C SER A 153 33.15 12.73 -4.72
N GLU A 154 33.39 13.92 -4.14
CA GLU A 154 34.26 14.95 -4.72
C GLU A 154 35.77 14.70 -4.55
N ASN A 155 36.17 13.82 -3.61
CA ASN A 155 37.57 13.42 -3.41
C ASN A 155 37.92 12.08 -4.09
N ALA A 156 36.95 11.18 -4.27
CA ALA A 156 37.16 9.88 -4.91
C ALA A 156 37.57 9.98 -6.41
N PRO A 157 38.38 9.06 -6.95
CA PRO A 157 38.57 8.90 -8.40
C PRO A 157 37.42 8.09 -9.01
N ARG A 158 37.10 8.39 -10.29
CA ARG A 158 35.93 7.86 -11.01
C ARG A 158 35.72 6.35 -10.90
N ALA A 159 36.81 5.57 -10.99
CA ALA A 159 36.75 4.12 -11.15
C ALA A 159 36.38 3.32 -9.88
N ILE A 160 36.52 3.92 -8.68
CA ILE A 160 36.16 3.33 -7.37
C ILE A 160 35.28 4.26 -6.51
N ARG A 161 34.64 5.25 -7.15
CA ARG A 161 33.78 6.24 -6.49
C ARG A 161 32.58 5.62 -5.77
N GLY A 162 32.06 4.50 -6.28
CA GLY A 162 30.98 3.74 -5.64
C GLY A 162 31.41 3.17 -4.30
N ALA A 163 32.48 2.38 -4.27
CA ALA A 163 33.04 1.83 -3.03
C ALA A 163 33.40 2.93 -2.01
N LEU A 164 34.07 4.01 -2.44
CA LEU A 164 34.51 5.10 -1.55
C LEU A 164 33.35 5.92 -0.98
N THR A 165 32.32 6.24 -1.77
CA THR A 165 31.10 6.91 -1.27
C THR A 165 30.30 5.97 -0.37
N GLY A 166 30.23 4.68 -0.74
CA GLY A 166 29.59 3.63 0.04
C GLY A 166 30.21 3.42 1.43
N MET A 167 31.46 3.86 1.68
CA MET A 167 32.06 3.87 3.01
C MET A 167 31.23 4.67 4.03
N TYR A 168 30.44 5.65 3.59
CA TYR A 168 29.50 6.37 4.45
C TYR A 168 28.50 5.41 5.12
N GLN A 169 27.90 4.49 4.34
CA GLN A 169 27.00 3.46 4.87
C GLN A 169 27.75 2.44 5.74
N PHE A 170 28.99 2.09 5.39
CA PHE A 170 29.82 1.20 6.22
C PHE A 170 30.07 1.80 7.62
N PHE A 171 30.32 3.11 7.70
CA PHE A 171 30.48 3.80 8.98
C PHE A 171 29.15 3.90 9.75
N ILE A 172 28.00 4.10 9.08
CA ILE A 172 26.68 3.98 9.73
C ILE A 172 26.55 2.60 10.41
N VAL A 173 26.72 1.49 9.69
CA VAL A 173 26.53 0.15 10.28
C VAL A 173 27.59 -0.21 11.32
N THR A 174 28.80 0.33 11.20
CA THR A 174 29.85 0.22 12.23
C THR A 174 29.46 0.96 13.51
N GLY A 175 28.87 2.15 13.39
CA GLY A 175 28.28 2.89 14.50
C GLY A 175 27.14 2.11 15.19
N VAL A 176 26.21 1.55 14.42
CA VAL A 176 25.12 0.70 14.93
C VAL A 176 25.66 -0.53 15.67
N CYS A 177 26.67 -1.21 15.10
CA CYS A 177 27.32 -2.37 15.71
C CYS A 177 27.94 -2.03 17.08
N ILE A 178 28.79 -0.99 17.12
CA ILE A 178 29.46 -0.54 18.34
C ILE A 178 28.44 -0.08 19.40
N ALA A 179 27.37 0.61 18.98
CA ALA A 179 26.29 1.05 19.85
C ALA A 179 25.56 -0.11 20.56
N PHE A 180 25.22 -1.18 19.84
CA PHE A 180 24.59 -2.36 20.45
C PHE A 180 25.52 -3.07 21.44
N TRP A 181 26.82 -3.19 21.12
CA TRP A 181 27.80 -3.77 22.05
C TRP A 181 28.07 -2.89 23.27
N ILE A 182 28.02 -1.56 23.15
CA ILE A 182 28.06 -0.63 24.29
C ILE A 182 26.85 -0.88 25.21
N ASN A 183 25.63 -0.90 24.67
CA ASN A 183 24.44 -1.14 25.48
C ASN A 183 24.48 -2.50 26.21
N TYR A 184 24.91 -3.57 25.53
CA TYR A 184 25.08 -4.88 26.14
C TYR A 184 26.18 -4.90 27.23
N GLY A 185 27.34 -4.30 26.95
CA GLY A 185 28.44 -4.22 27.92
C GLY A 185 28.09 -3.39 29.17
N MET A 186 27.38 -2.27 29.00
CA MET A 186 26.90 -1.48 30.13
C MET A 186 25.83 -2.22 30.93
N PHE A 187 24.94 -2.97 30.28
CA PHE A 187 23.97 -3.84 30.97
C PHE A 187 24.66 -4.90 31.84
N LEU A 188 25.72 -5.55 31.34
CA LEU A 188 26.45 -6.59 32.08
C LEU A 188 27.35 -6.06 33.22
N HIS A 189 27.94 -4.88 33.05
CA HIS A 189 29.06 -4.41 33.89
C HIS A 189 28.78 -3.14 34.69
N SER A 190 27.55 -2.61 34.66
CA SER A 190 27.18 -1.42 35.43
C SER A 190 25.72 -1.46 35.91
N SER A 191 25.41 -0.61 36.88
CA SER A 191 24.07 -0.50 37.49
C SER A 191 23.68 0.96 37.74
N GLY A 192 22.38 1.21 37.93
CA GLY A 192 21.83 2.54 38.16
C GLY A 192 22.03 3.51 36.98
N THR A 193 22.10 4.80 37.27
CA THR A 193 22.15 5.90 36.28
C THR A 193 23.28 5.76 35.25
N VAL A 194 24.44 5.23 35.67
CA VAL A 194 25.63 5.03 34.82
C VAL A 194 25.31 4.16 33.60
N GLN A 195 24.40 3.18 33.77
CA GLN A 195 24.05 2.18 32.77
C GLN A 195 23.47 2.80 31.48
N TYR A 196 22.79 3.95 31.56
CA TYR A 196 22.24 4.66 30.40
C TYR A 196 22.95 5.99 30.07
N VAL A 197 23.53 6.68 31.07
CA VAL A 197 24.23 7.96 30.83
C VAL A 197 25.52 7.77 30.04
N VAL A 198 26.28 6.69 30.28
CA VAL A 198 27.52 6.43 29.55
C VAL A 198 27.27 6.14 28.06
N PRO A 199 26.29 5.31 27.65
CA PRO A 199 25.86 5.23 26.24
C PRO A 199 25.53 6.60 25.64
N LEU A 200 24.63 7.38 26.26
CA LEU A 200 24.22 8.70 25.74
C LEU A 200 25.39 9.70 25.62
N ALA A 201 26.41 9.60 26.48
CA ALA A 201 27.63 10.39 26.37
C ALA A 201 28.56 9.88 25.24
N LEU A 202 28.73 8.57 25.11
CA LEU A 202 29.60 7.95 24.10
C LEU A 202 29.13 8.18 22.67
N GLN A 203 27.85 8.46 22.43
CA GLN A 203 27.36 8.81 21.09
C GLN A 203 27.97 10.12 20.53
N ALA A 204 28.58 10.96 21.38
CA ALA A 204 29.35 12.14 20.95
C ALA A 204 30.73 11.78 20.34
N LEU A 205 31.26 10.58 20.60
CA LEU A 205 32.62 10.19 20.22
C LEU A 205 32.90 10.32 18.71
N PRO A 206 32.01 9.89 17.78
CA PRO A 206 32.24 10.05 16.35
C PRO A 206 32.24 11.51 15.90
N ALA A 207 31.52 12.41 16.59
CA ALA A 207 31.56 13.85 16.32
C ALA A 207 32.88 14.47 16.80
N ILE A 208 33.40 14.06 17.96
CA ILE A 208 34.71 14.50 18.45
C ILE A 208 35.81 14.07 17.45
N ILE A 209 35.74 12.83 16.95
CA ILE A 209 36.66 12.33 15.93
C ILE A 209 36.48 13.09 14.61
N LEU A 210 35.24 13.30 14.13
CA LEU A 210 34.96 14.07 12.90
C LEU A 210 35.46 15.52 12.99
N LEU A 211 35.25 16.19 14.12
CA LEU A 211 35.69 17.57 14.36
C LEU A 211 37.22 17.67 14.28
N PHE A 212 37.94 16.77 14.94
CA PHE A 212 39.41 16.71 14.88
C PHE A 212 39.92 16.32 13.49
N ALA A 213 39.28 15.35 12.85
CA ALA A 213 39.60 14.91 11.50
C ALA A 213 39.44 16.04 10.46
N MET A 214 38.33 16.79 10.53
CA MET A 214 38.08 17.92 9.64
C MET A 214 38.96 19.13 9.98
N PHE A 215 39.37 19.31 11.24
CA PHE A 215 40.39 20.30 11.60
C PHE A 215 41.72 20.03 10.87
N LEU A 216 42.16 18.78 10.78
CA LEU A 216 43.36 18.38 10.01
C LEU A 216 43.13 18.27 8.49
N GLY A 217 41.87 18.11 8.06
CA GLY A 217 41.47 17.94 6.67
C GLY A 217 41.71 19.16 5.77
N LYS A 218 41.51 18.95 4.46
CA LYS A 218 41.48 20.01 3.43
C LYS A 218 40.09 20.06 2.81
N GLU A 219 39.76 21.18 2.17
CA GLU A 219 38.51 21.34 1.45
C GLU A 219 38.57 20.63 0.08
N THR A 220 37.42 20.28 -0.52
CA THR A 220 37.41 19.50 -1.78
C THR A 220 37.96 20.31 -2.95
N PRO A 221 38.65 19.67 -3.93
CA PRO A 221 39.09 20.36 -5.15
C PRO A 221 37.93 21.01 -5.92
N ARG A 222 36.77 20.34 -5.95
CA ARG A 222 35.54 20.82 -6.61
C ARG A 222 35.02 22.12 -6.00
N TRP A 223 34.97 22.21 -4.67
CA TRP A 223 34.54 23.44 -4.01
C TRP A 223 35.55 24.58 -4.19
N LEU A 224 36.86 24.28 -4.11
CA LEU A 224 37.90 25.27 -4.36
C LEU A 224 37.82 25.84 -5.79
N ALA A 225 37.62 24.99 -6.80
CA ALA A 225 37.39 25.41 -8.19
C ALA A 225 36.10 26.24 -8.35
N LYS A 226 34.98 25.84 -7.70
CA LYS A 226 33.71 26.60 -7.69
C LYS A 226 33.87 28.01 -7.10
N GLN A 227 34.88 28.24 -6.26
CA GLN A 227 35.25 29.51 -5.64
C GLN A 227 36.46 30.21 -6.32
N ASP A 228 36.81 29.83 -7.56
CA ASP A 228 37.94 30.34 -8.36
C ASP A 228 39.35 30.15 -7.76
N ARG A 229 39.50 29.28 -6.76
CA ARG A 229 40.78 29.00 -6.07
C ARG A 229 41.54 27.87 -6.75
N TRP A 230 41.86 28.07 -8.02
CA TRP A 230 42.40 27.04 -8.92
C TRP A 230 43.75 26.46 -8.48
N ASP A 231 44.69 27.29 -7.98
CA ASP A 231 45.99 26.80 -7.47
C ASP A 231 45.83 25.86 -6.27
N GLU A 232 44.88 26.15 -5.38
CA GLU A 232 44.57 25.30 -4.23
C GLU A 232 43.82 24.03 -4.67
N ALA A 233 42.90 24.13 -5.64
CA ALA A 233 42.21 22.98 -6.22
C ALA A 233 43.20 21.99 -6.85
N ALA A 234 44.13 22.49 -7.69
CA ALA A 234 45.20 21.69 -8.28
C ALA A 234 46.14 21.09 -7.21
N THR A 235 46.48 21.84 -6.17
CA THR A 235 47.32 21.38 -5.05
C THR A 235 46.66 20.27 -4.24
N VAL A 236 45.37 20.39 -3.90
CA VAL A 236 44.64 19.34 -3.18
C VAL A 236 44.43 18.12 -4.07
N LEU A 237 44.07 18.31 -5.35
CA LEU A 237 43.83 17.20 -6.28
C LEU A 237 45.11 16.37 -6.50
N SER A 238 46.23 17.02 -6.82
CA SER A 238 47.57 16.42 -6.91
C SER A 238 47.90 15.60 -5.65
N ARG A 239 47.66 16.17 -4.45
CA ARG A 239 47.93 15.50 -3.17
C ARG A 239 47.07 14.24 -2.96
N VAL A 240 45.79 14.26 -3.34
CA VAL A 240 44.86 13.12 -3.20
C VAL A 240 45.12 12.04 -4.26
N ARG A 241 45.33 12.44 -5.52
CA ARG A 241 45.69 11.54 -6.64
C ARG A 241 47.11 10.98 -6.54
N ASN A 242 47.97 11.58 -5.72
CA ASN A 242 49.40 11.24 -5.58
C ASN A 242 50.16 11.28 -6.92
N LEU A 243 49.83 12.28 -7.75
CA LEU A 243 50.44 12.55 -9.05
C LEU A 243 50.89 14.02 -9.09
N PRO A 244 51.98 14.37 -9.81
CA PRO A 244 52.35 15.77 -10.02
C PRO A 244 51.20 16.58 -10.64
N GLN A 245 51.12 17.88 -10.37
CA GLN A 245 50.09 18.76 -10.95
C GLN A 245 50.13 18.76 -12.49
N SER A 246 51.32 18.62 -13.08
CA SER A 246 51.56 18.55 -14.53
C SER A 246 51.26 17.20 -15.17
N HIS A 247 50.78 16.19 -14.41
CA HIS A 247 50.44 14.89 -14.97
C HIS A 247 49.13 14.98 -15.79
N PRO A 248 49.04 14.41 -17.02
CA PRO A 248 47.87 14.51 -17.88
C PRO A 248 46.53 14.28 -17.16
N TYR A 249 46.35 13.12 -16.51
CA TYR A 249 45.14 12.81 -15.70
C TYR A 249 44.70 13.91 -14.72
N VAL A 250 45.64 14.66 -14.13
CA VAL A 250 45.34 15.75 -13.19
C VAL A 250 44.95 17.03 -13.94
N GLN A 251 45.57 17.29 -15.09
CA GLN A 251 45.18 18.39 -15.99
C GLN A 251 43.82 18.12 -16.64
N ASP A 252 43.56 16.89 -17.10
CA ASP A 252 42.27 16.45 -17.65
C ASP A 252 41.15 16.63 -16.61
N GLU A 253 41.35 16.15 -15.37
CA GLU A 253 40.38 16.30 -14.29
C GLU A 253 40.17 17.76 -13.84
N LEU A 254 41.16 18.65 -14.03
CA LEU A 254 41.02 20.10 -13.83
C LEU A 254 40.27 20.77 -15.00
N GLN A 255 40.56 20.38 -16.25
CA GLN A 255 39.94 20.92 -17.46
C GLN A 255 38.46 20.53 -17.56
N ASP A 256 38.11 19.30 -17.18
CA ASP A 256 36.71 18.84 -17.02
C ASP A 256 35.96 19.76 -16.03
N MET A 257 36.57 20.05 -14.87
CA MET A 257 35.98 20.96 -13.87
C MET A 257 35.86 22.40 -14.37
N SER A 258 36.84 22.93 -15.11
CA SER A 258 36.75 24.28 -15.71
C SER A 258 35.65 24.35 -16.74
N THR A 259 35.58 23.36 -17.63
CA THR A 259 34.57 23.29 -18.71
C THR A 259 33.15 23.21 -18.13
N GLN A 260 32.94 22.40 -17.09
CA GLN A 260 31.64 22.34 -16.39
C GLN A 260 31.29 23.65 -15.69
N LEU A 261 32.23 24.27 -14.95
CA LEU A 261 31.98 25.53 -14.24
C LEU A 261 31.76 26.72 -15.20
N GLU A 262 32.45 26.76 -16.33
CA GLU A 262 32.19 27.75 -17.38
C GLU A 262 30.81 27.57 -18.02
N TYR A 263 30.39 26.35 -18.32
CA TYR A 263 29.05 26.05 -18.81
C TYR A 263 27.98 26.52 -17.80
N GLU A 264 28.17 26.23 -16.51
CA GLU A 264 27.26 26.67 -15.44
C GLU A 264 27.23 28.19 -15.25
N ARG A 265 28.36 28.90 -15.47
CA ARG A 265 28.44 30.37 -15.43
C ARG A 265 27.79 31.04 -16.64
N ARG A 266 27.93 30.45 -17.83
CA ARG A 266 27.24 30.86 -19.06
C ARG A 266 25.72 30.68 -18.91
N LEU A 267 25.28 29.68 -18.15
CA LEU A 267 23.88 29.43 -17.77
C LEU A 267 23.40 30.27 -16.56
N ILE A 268 23.58 31.60 -16.62
CA ILE A 268 23.14 32.62 -15.64
C ILE A 268 24.06 32.79 -14.42
N ALA A 269 24.60 33.99 -14.27
CA ALA A 269 25.12 34.50 -13.00
C ALA A 269 23.98 35.03 -12.11
N GLY A 270 23.91 34.57 -10.85
CA GLY A 270 23.08 35.22 -9.81
C GLY A 270 21.70 34.61 -9.51
N SER A 271 21.42 33.35 -9.88
CA SER A 271 20.18 32.65 -9.50
C SER A 271 20.07 32.40 -7.97
N GLY A 272 18.93 32.72 -7.36
CA GLY A 272 18.66 32.46 -5.95
C GLY A 272 18.23 31.02 -5.66
N LEU A 273 18.04 30.68 -4.37
CA LEU A 273 17.59 29.34 -3.96
C LEU A 273 16.24 28.95 -4.60
N TRP A 274 15.31 29.90 -4.71
CA TRP A 274 14.02 29.69 -5.38
C TRP A 274 14.17 29.42 -6.87
N ASP A 275 15.12 30.08 -7.55
CA ASP A 275 15.39 29.85 -8.96
C ASP A 275 16.03 28.48 -9.19
N LEU A 276 16.95 28.05 -8.31
CA LEU A 276 17.55 26.71 -8.36
C LEU A 276 16.52 25.61 -8.06
N LEU A 277 15.60 25.82 -7.12
CA LEU A 277 14.45 24.92 -6.88
C LEU A 277 13.53 24.85 -8.11
N LYS A 278 13.20 26.01 -8.70
CA LYS A 278 12.38 26.10 -9.91
C LYS A 278 13.06 25.39 -11.08
N GLU A 279 14.34 25.62 -11.31
CA GLU A 279 15.17 24.94 -12.32
C GLU A 279 15.16 23.42 -12.12
N MET A 280 15.37 22.97 -10.87
CA MET A 280 15.42 21.55 -10.51
C MET A 280 14.12 20.80 -10.83
N PHE A 281 12.96 21.44 -10.67
CA PHE A 281 11.66 20.81 -10.94
C PHE A 281 11.05 21.13 -12.31
N THR A 282 11.41 22.23 -12.97
CA THR A 282 10.90 22.57 -14.31
C THR A 282 11.68 21.88 -15.44
N ILE A 283 13.02 21.85 -15.37
CA ILE A 283 13.86 21.24 -16.41
C ILE A 283 13.70 19.70 -16.38
N PRO A 284 13.33 19.03 -17.50
CA PRO A 284 13.03 17.60 -17.50
C PRO A 284 14.16 16.67 -17.00
N GLY A 285 15.42 16.95 -17.35
CA GLY A 285 16.57 16.17 -16.90
C GLY A 285 16.79 16.28 -15.39
N ASN A 286 16.75 17.50 -14.85
CA ASN A 286 16.88 17.77 -13.42
C ASN A 286 15.70 17.19 -12.62
N ARG A 287 14.46 17.33 -13.14
CA ARG A 287 13.26 16.78 -12.48
C ARG A 287 13.35 15.25 -12.34
N LYS A 288 13.85 14.53 -13.35
CA LYS A 288 14.08 13.08 -13.24
C LYS A 288 15.02 12.75 -12.08
N ARG A 289 16.14 13.48 -11.95
CA ARG A 289 17.15 13.25 -10.90
C ARG A 289 16.61 13.54 -9.50
N ALA A 290 15.85 14.64 -9.34
CA ALA A 290 15.19 14.99 -8.08
C ALA A 290 14.13 13.95 -7.68
N LEU A 291 13.28 13.51 -8.61
CA LEU A 291 12.25 12.50 -8.34
C LEU A 291 12.85 11.12 -8.02
N ILE A 292 13.91 10.70 -8.72
CA ILE A 292 14.66 9.47 -8.40
C ILE A 292 15.31 9.58 -7.01
N THR A 293 15.86 10.75 -6.66
CA THR A 293 16.46 11.01 -5.35
C THR A 293 15.43 10.89 -4.22
N ILE A 294 14.27 11.53 -4.37
CA ILE A 294 13.16 11.44 -3.43
C ILE A 294 12.70 9.97 -3.32
N GLY A 295 12.39 9.33 -4.45
CA GLY A 295 11.86 7.97 -4.50
C GLY A 295 12.78 6.93 -3.86
N LEU A 296 14.09 6.95 -4.17
CA LEU A 296 15.08 6.06 -3.56
C LEU A 296 15.14 6.22 -2.03
N MET A 297 15.08 7.46 -1.54
CA MET A 297 15.19 7.74 -0.11
C MET A 297 13.90 7.39 0.66
N ILE A 298 12.72 7.59 0.06
CA ILE A 298 11.45 7.04 0.60
C ILE A 298 11.55 5.51 0.68
N CYS A 299 11.86 4.85 -0.44
CA CYS A 299 11.98 3.40 -0.54
C CYS A 299 12.93 2.83 0.52
N GLN A 300 14.13 3.39 0.67
CA GLN A 300 15.09 2.95 1.67
C GLN A 300 14.51 2.93 3.10
N GLN A 301 13.69 3.92 3.47
CA GLN A 301 13.05 3.96 4.79
C GLN A 301 11.89 2.98 4.91
N MET A 302 11.06 2.85 3.86
CA MET A 302 9.89 1.97 3.87
C MET A 302 10.24 0.47 3.96
N THR A 303 11.51 0.09 3.79
CA THR A 303 12.01 -1.26 4.11
C THR A 303 11.80 -1.72 5.55
N GLY A 304 11.51 -0.80 6.50
CA GLY A 304 11.54 -1.12 7.93
C GLY A 304 12.96 -1.33 8.50
N THR A 305 14.04 -1.07 7.75
CA THR A 305 15.42 -1.25 8.25
C THR A 305 15.70 -0.43 9.51
N ASN A 306 15.15 0.80 9.59
CA ASN A 306 15.30 1.69 10.73
C ASN A 306 14.27 1.41 11.84
N ALA A 307 13.08 0.91 11.49
CA ALA A 307 12.14 0.31 12.44
C ALA A 307 12.84 -0.79 13.25
N ILE A 308 13.53 -1.71 12.57
CA ILE A 308 14.34 -2.73 13.23
C ILE A 308 15.49 -2.08 13.99
N ASN A 309 16.28 -1.18 13.41
CA ASN A 309 17.44 -0.61 14.11
C ASN A 309 17.09 0.04 15.47
N TYR A 310 16.05 0.89 15.55
CA TYR A 310 15.68 1.57 16.80
C TYR A 310 15.01 0.64 17.82
N TYR A 311 14.26 -0.36 17.36
CA TYR A 311 13.43 -1.20 18.24
C TYR A 311 13.90 -2.65 18.31
N ALA A 312 15.12 -2.96 17.84
CA ALA A 312 15.68 -4.32 17.77
C ALA A 312 15.57 -5.10 19.09
N PRO A 313 15.88 -4.54 20.29
CA PRO A 313 15.74 -5.29 21.54
C PRO A 313 14.27 -5.67 21.86
N GLN A 314 13.31 -4.83 21.45
CA GLN A 314 11.89 -5.15 21.56
C GLN A 314 11.47 -6.22 20.54
N ILE A 315 11.93 -6.08 19.30
CA ILE A 315 11.61 -7.02 18.21
C ILE A 315 12.15 -8.42 18.52
N PHE A 316 13.38 -8.54 19.01
CA PHE A 316 13.94 -9.83 19.46
C PHE A 316 13.20 -10.38 20.70
N SER A 317 12.78 -9.53 21.64
CA SER A 317 11.93 -9.97 22.76
C SER A 317 10.56 -10.47 22.28
N ASN A 318 9.97 -9.82 21.27
CA ASN A 318 8.72 -10.22 20.63
C ASN A 318 8.85 -11.51 19.79
N LEU A 319 10.07 -12.00 19.54
CA LEU A 319 10.36 -13.30 18.94
C LEU A 319 10.70 -14.39 19.99
N GLY A 320 10.54 -14.10 21.29
CA GLY A 320 10.69 -15.06 22.38
C GLY A 320 12.08 -15.12 23.01
N LEU A 321 13.00 -14.21 22.66
CA LEU A 321 14.27 -14.08 23.38
C LEU A 321 14.03 -13.43 24.75
N ASN A 322 13.74 -14.28 25.73
CA ASN A 322 13.43 -13.88 27.10
C ASN A 322 14.63 -13.20 27.78
N GLY A 323 14.38 -12.03 28.38
CA GLY A 323 15.34 -11.26 29.18
C GLY A 323 16.19 -10.25 28.39
N THR A 324 16.38 -9.06 28.97
CA THR A 324 17.09 -7.92 28.34
C THR A 324 18.51 -8.27 27.87
N ALA A 325 19.22 -9.14 28.59
CA ALA A 325 20.53 -9.65 28.18
C ALA A 325 20.49 -10.35 26.82
N SER A 326 19.55 -11.28 26.64
CA SER A 326 19.36 -12.09 25.43
C SER A 326 19.04 -11.20 24.22
N SER A 327 18.12 -10.25 24.40
CA SER A 327 17.71 -9.32 23.35
C SER A 327 18.83 -8.36 22.96
N LEU A 328 19.57 -7.79 23.93
CA LEU A 328 20.72 -6.92 23.64
C LEU A 328 21.85 -7.69 22.95
N PHE A 329 22.15 -8.92 23.37
CA PHE A 329 23.13 -9.78 22.69
C PHE A 329 22.75 -10.05 21.22
N ALA A 330 21.48 -10.36 20.96
CA ALA A 330 20.97 -10.52 19.59
C ALA A 330 21.13 -9.24 18.74
N THR A 331 20.96 -8.04 19.34
CA THR A 331 21.27 -6.79 18.62
C THR A 331 22.76 -6.64 18.30
N GLY A 332 23.66 -7.10 19.17
CA GLY A 332 25.10 -7.14 18.89
C GLY A 332 25.43 -8.00 17.67
N ILE A 333 24.85 -9.20 17.57
CA ILE A 333 24.98 -10.08 16.40
C ILE A 333 24.39 -9.45 15.14
N TYR A 334 23.20 -8.83 15.24
CA TYR A 334 22.57 -8.10 14.13
C TYR A 334 23.46 -6.97 13.59
N GLY A 335 24.11 -6.22 14.50
CA GLY A 335 25.08 -5.18 14.18
C GLY A 335 26.31 -5.72 13.45
N VAL A 336 26.89 -6.83 13.92
CA VAL A 336 28.03 -7.49 13.26
C VAL A 336 27.66 -7.95 11.85
N LEU A 337 26.49 -8.56 11.67
CA LEU A 337 26.06 -9.05 10.35
C LEU A 337 25.75 -7.91 9.37
N LYS A 338 25.18 -6.77 9.82
CA LYS A 338 25.10 -5.55 9.00
C LYS A 338 26.49 -5.01 8.65
N MET A 339 27.42 -4.96 9.60
CA MET A 339 28.78 -4.46 9.36
C MET A 339 29.55 -5.31 8.33
N VAL A 340 29.54 -6.63 8.50
CA VAL A 340 30.20 -7.59 7.59
C VAL A 340 29.50 -7.63 6.22
N GLY A 341 28.17 -7.63 6.17
CA GLY A 341 27.41 -7.59 4.92
C GLY A 341 27.72 -6.34 4.09
N CYS A 342 27.83 -5.17 4.73
CA CYS A 342 28.23 -3.94 4.04
C CYS A 342 29.69 -3.99 3.57
N ALA A 343 30.61 -4.51 4.37
CA ALA A 343 32.01 -4.67 3.97
C ALA A 343 32.15 -5.60 2.75
N LEU A 344 31.45 -6.74 2.74
CA LEU A 344 31.42 -7.68 1.62
C LEU A 344 30.79 -7.05 0.37
N PHE A 345 29.70 -6.27 0.50
CA PHE A 345 29.12 -5.56 -0.64
C PHE A 345 30.11 -4.55 -1.24
N LEU A 346 30.72 -3.68 -0.43
CA LEU A 346 31.67 -2.68 -0.92
C LEU A 346 32.92 -3.31 -1.53
N ALA A 347 33.41 -4.42 -0.95
CA ALA A 347 34.58 -5.12 -1.45
C ALA A 347 34.30 -5.93 -2.74
N LEU A 348 33.14 -6.58 -2.87
CA LEU A 348 32.92 -7.59 -3.91
C LEU A 348 31.87 -7.21 -4.96
N ALA A 349 30.87 -6.39 -4.62
CA ALA A 349 29.65 -6.19 -5.42
C ALA A 349 29.44 -4.75 -5.92
N ALA A 350 29.76 -3.73 -5.12
CA ALA A 350 29.39 -2.33 -5.39
C ALA A 350 29.78 -1.83 -6.79
N ASP A 351 31.05 -2.01 -7.17
CA ASP A 351 31.59 -1.64 -8.48
C ASP A 351 31.74 -2.84 -9.45
N SER A 352 31.18 -4.01 -9.12
CA SER A 352 31.16 -5.19 -9.99
C SER A 352 29.75 -5.51 -10.54
N LEU A 353 28.74 -5.64 -9.67
CA LEU A 353 27.38 -6.11 -9.96
C LEU A 353 26.49 -5.05 -10.62
N GLY A 354 26.73 -3.77 -10.34
CA GLY A 354 25.91 -2.63 -10.79
C GLY A 354 24.86 -2.21 -9.77
N ARG A 355 24.52 -0.91 -9.74
CA ARG A 355 23.61 -0.29 -8.77
C ARG A 355 22.18 -0.80 -8.95
N ARG A 356 21.67 -0.83 -10.19
CA ARG A 356 20.29 -1.24 -10.49
C ARG A 356 20.06 -2.71 -10.12
N ARG A 357 20.99 -3.59 -10.51
CA ARG A 357 20.92 -5.04 -10.20
C ARG A 357 20.93 -5.31 -8.70
N SER A 358 21.79 -4.60 -7.95
CA SER A 358 21.91 -4.75 -6.49
C SER A 358 20.63 -4.38 -5.76
N LEU A 359 19.94 -3.30 -6.17
CA LEU A 359 18.64 -2.91 -5.62
C LEU A 359 17.53 -3.92 -5.94
N LEU A 360 17.50 -4.49 -7.15
CA LEU A 360 16.44 -5.41 -7.58
C LEU A 360 16.38 -6.68 -6.72
N TRP A 361 17.42 -7.51 -6.70
CA TRP A 361 17.32 -8.82 -6.04
C TRP A 361 17.18 -8.69 -4.51
N THR A 362 17.78 -7.66 -3.91
CA THR A 362 17.67 -7.41 -2.46
C THR A 362 16.27 -6.97 -2.05
N SER A 363 15.52 -6.28 -2.92
CA SER A 363 14.11 -5.93 -2.69
C SER A 363 13.27 -7.17 -2.39
N ILE A 364 13.33 -8.18 -3.27
CA ILE A 364 12.58 -9.44 -3.13
C ILE A 364 13.06 -10.22 -1.90
N ALA A 365 14.39 -10.36 -1.73
CA ALA A 365 14.97 -11.12 -0.62
C ALA A 365 14.62 -10.52 0.76
N GLN A 366 14.56 -9.19 0.86
CA GLN A 366 14.09 -8.49 2.06
C GLN A 366 12.59 -8.67 2.29
N GLY A 367 11.77 -8.59 1.23
CA GLY A 367 10.31 -8.78 1.32
C GLY A 367 9.95 -10.17 1.85
N LEU A 368 10.59 -11.21 1.32
CA LEU A 368 10.43 -12.60 1.79
C LEU A 368 10.81 -12.78 3.26
N CYS A 369 11.91 -12.16 3.71
CA CYS A 369 12.30 -12.19 5.13
C CYS A 369 11.25 -11.52 6.03
N MET A 370 10.73 -10.35 5.63
CA MET A 370 9.69 -9.63 6.37
C MET A 370 8.38 -10.42 6.44
N TYR A 371 7.96 -11.03 5.33
CA TYR A 371 6.78 -11.91 5.30
C TYR A 371 6.95 -13.12 6.22
N TYR A 372 8.12 -13.76 6.24
CA TYR A 372 8.36 -14.89 7.16
C TYR A 372 8.20 -14.48 8.64
N ILE A 373 8.73 -13.31 9.03
CA ILE A 373 8.60 -12.79 10.40
C ILE A 373 7.13 -12.51 10.75
N GLY A 374 6.37 -11.91 9.82
CA GLY A 374 4.93 -11.70 9.98
C GLY A 374 4.15 -13.01 10.11
N ILE A 375 4.39 -13.99 9.24
CA ILE A 375 3.77 -15.32 9.27
C ILE A 375 4.03 -16.00 10.61
N TYR A 376 5.28 -16.01 11.08
CA TYR A 376 5.63 -16.61 12.37
C TYR A 376 4.83 -15.97 13.54
N ILE A 377 4.81 -14.64 13.63
CA ILE A 377 4.10 -13.93 14.71
C ILE A 377 2.56 -14.10 14.60
N ARG A 378 2.01 -14.32 13.39
CA ARG A 378 0.58 -14.59 13.16
C ARG A 378 0.14 -16.02 13.52
N ILE A 379 1.02 -17.01 13.36
CA ILE A 379 0.69 -18.44 13.47
C ILE A 379 1.18 -19.04 14.79
N GLU A 380 2.46 -18.84 15.14
CA GLU A 380 3.10 -19.41 16.32
C GLU A 380 3.75 -18.31 17.20
N PRO A 381 2.96 -17.34 17.71
CA PRO A 381 3.52 -16.27 18.55
C PRO A 381 4.19 -16.84 19.82
N PRO A 382 5.37 -16.32 20.22
CA PRO A 382 6.07 -16.80 21.41
C PRO A 382 5.22 -16.68 22.68
N LYS A 383 5.13 -17.78 23.43
CA LYS A 383 4.40 -17.85 24.70
C LYS A 383 5.33 -17.52 25.88
N PRO A 384 4.93 -16.65 26.83
CA PRO A 384 5.76 -16.33 27.98
C PRO A 384 6.09 -17.57 28.84
N GLY A 385 7.37 -17.89 28.96
CA GLY A 385 7.88 -19.04 29.73
C GLY A 385 8.22 -20.28 28.88
N ASP A 386 7.68 -20.40 27.67
CA ASP A 386 8.01 -21.50 26.75
C ASP A 386 9.38 -21.26 26.06
N PRO A 387 10.08 -22.33 25.62
CA PRO A 387 11.25 -22.20 24.76
C PRO A 387 10.86 -21.67 23.38
N VAL A 388 11.78 -20.97 22.71
CA VAL A 388 11.58 -20.50 21.33
C VAL A 388 11.38 -21.72 20.40
N PRO A 389 10.28 -21.80 19.63
CA PRO A 389 10.04 -22.91 18.71
C PRO A 389 10.98 -22.84 17.49
N PRO A 390 11.15 -23.92 16.72
CA PRO A 390 12.01 -23.94 15.54
C PRO A 390 11.71 -22.82 14.53
N ALA A 391 10.43 -22.49 14.30
CA ALA A 391 10.03 -21.37 13.43
C ALA A 391 10.50 -20.00 13.97
N GLY A 392 10.53 -19.82 15.30
CA GLY A 392 11.04 -18.61 15.94
C GLY A 392 12.54 -18.41 15.74
N TYR A 393 13.33 -19.49 15.77
CA TYR A 393 14.74 -19.43 15.38
C TYR A 393 14.92 -19.07 13.91
N VAL A 394 14.06 -19.58 13.01
CA VAL A 394 14.08 -19.17 11.59
C VAL A 394 13.65 -17.70 11.43
N ALA A 395 12.71 -17.18 12.21
CA ALA A 395 12.33 -15.76 12.19
C ALA A 395 13.47 -14.85 12.68
N ILE A 396 14.22 -15.26 13.70
CA ILE A 396 15.45 -14.58 14.17
C ILE A 396 16.51 -14.59 13.04
N VAL A 397 16.68 -15.72 12.33
CA VAL A 397 17.56 -15.81 11.16
C VAL A 397 17.06 -14.95 9.98
N ALA A 398 15.75 -14.85 9.76
CA ALA A 398 15.17 -13.98 8.74
C ALA A 398 15.45 -12.50 9.01
N ILE A 399 15.41 -12.06 10.28
CA ILE A 399 15.86 -10.71 10.67
C ILE A 399 17.35 -10.51 10.32
N TYR A 400 18.21 -11.47 10.62
CA TYR A 400 19.64 -11.39 10.27
C TYR A 400 19.88 -11.38 8.75
N LEU A 401 19.17 -12.20 7.98
CA LEU A 401 19.25 -12.25 6.52
C LEU A 401 18.75 -10.95 5.87
N PHE A 402 17.59 -10.43 6.30
CA PHE A 402 17.13 -9.09 5.93
C PHE A 402 18.22 -8.03 6.18
N ALA A 403 18.89 -8.11 7.33
CA ALA A 403 19.97 -7.19 7.69
C ALA A 403 21.12 -7.22 6.68
N VAL A 404 21.53 -8.41 6.22
CA VAL A 404 22.58 -8.60 5.22
C VAL A 404 22.11 -8.15 3.84
N PHE A 405 20.94 -8.61 3.37
CA PHE A 405 20.40 -8.26 2.06
C PHE A 405 20.24 -6.75 1.88
N PHE A 406 19.77 -6.04 2.91
CA PHE A 406 19.71 -4.57 2.90
C PHE A 406 21.07 -3.92 2.62
N GLN A 407 22.18 -4.44 3.16
CA GLN A 407 23.52 -3.90 2.88
C GLN A 407 24.09 -4.31 1.52
N PHE A 408 23.55 -5.35 0.89
CA PHE A 408 23.90 -5.75 -0.48
C PHE A 408 23.18 -4.92 -1.57
N GLY A 409 22.36 -3.94 -1.18
CA GLY A 409 21.64 -3.07 -2.08
C GLY A 409 21.23 -1.74 -1.42
N TRP A 410 20.03 -1.70 -0.87
CA TRP A 410 19.33 -0.49 -0.42
C TRP A 410 20.08 0.40 0.59
N GLY A 411 20.95 -0.17 1.42
CA GLY A 411 21.82 0.60 2.32
C GLY A 411 22.81 1.45 1.53
N PRO A 412 23.88 0.87 0.94
CA PRO A 412 24.92 1.67 0.30
C PRO A 412 24.47 2.32 -1.01
N VAL A 413 23.65 1.63 -1.83
CA VAL A 413 23.38 2.08 -3.20
C VAL A 413 22.61 3.39 -3.23
N CYS A 414 21.61 3.60 -2.36
CA CYS A 414 20.85 4.86 -2.36
C CYS A 414 21.73 6.09 -2.05
N TRP A 415 22.66 5.99 -1.11
CA TRP A 415 23.59 7.07 -0.78
C TRP A 415 24.60 7.34 -1.90
N ILE A 416 25.12 6.29 -2.53
CA ILE A 416 25.95 6.40 -3.74
C ILE A 416 25.15 7.16 -4.82
N TYR A 417 23.97 6.65 -5.18
CA TYR A 417 23.15 7.14 -6.29
C TYR A 417 22.77 8.63 -6.13
N VAL A 418 22.29 9.03 -4.94
CA VAL A 418 21.89 10.41 -4.65
C VAL A 418 23.06 11.41 -4.73
N SER A 419 24.29 10.96 -4.44
CA SER A 419 25.50 11.79 -4.59
C SER A 419 26.05 11.83 -6.03
N GLU A 420 25.79 10.79 -6.83
CA GLU A 420 26.37 10.62 -8.18
C GLU A 420 25.56 11.32 -9.27
N ILE A 421 24.21 11.24 -9.25
CA ILE A 421 23.38 11.73 -10.35
C ILE A 421 23.21 13.27 -10.51
N PRO A 422 23.37 14.15 -9.50
CA PRO A 422 23.06 15.58 -9.69
C PRO A 422 24.06 16.33 -10.59
N THR A 423 23.57 17.32 -11.36
CA THR A 423 24.41 18.34 -12.02
C THR A 423 25.21 19.10 -10.95
N ALA A 424 26.42 19.60 -11.23
CA ALA A 424 27.26 20.20 -10.19
C ALA A 424 26.60 21.44 -9.56
N ARG A 425 25.94 22.27 -10.38
CA ARG A 425 25.07 23.41 -10.01
C ARG A 425 24.02 23.04 -8.96
N LEU A 426 23.28 21.95 -9.15
CA LEU A 426 22.19 21.54 -8.25
C LEU A 426 22.63 20.49 -7.21
N ARG A 427 23.92 20.10 -7.18
CA ARG A 427 24.38 18.94 -6.38
C ARG A 427 24.13 19.08 -4.88
N ALA A 428 24.52 20.21 -4.29
CA ALA A 428 24.29 20.47 -2.87
C ALA A 428 22.78 20.50 -2.53
N LEU A 429 21.95 21.09 -3.40
CA LEU A 429 20.50 21.19 -3.22
C LEU A 429 19.81 19.83 -3.36
N ASN A 430 20.16 19.02 -4.35
CA ASN A 430 19.57 17.70 -4.57
C ASN A 430 20.02 16.69 -3.50
N VAL A 431 21.29 16.69 -3.07
CA VAL A 431 21.75 15.84 -1.96
C VAL A 431 21.10 16.28 -0.64
N SER A 432 20.92 17.59 -0.42
CA SER A 432 20.14 18.12 0.72
C SER A 432 18.69 17.67 0.69
N LEU A 433 18.01 17.74 -0.45
CA LEU A 433 16.65 17.23 -0.63
C LEU A 433 16.56 15.71 -0.40
N GLY A 434 17.56 14.94 -0.86
CA GLY A 434 17.64 13.50 -0.63
C GLY A 434 17.81 13.16 0.85
N ALA A 435 18.78 13.78 1.53
CA ALA A 435 18.99 13.62 2.96
C ALA A 435 17.78 14.07 3.78
N ALA A 436 17.14 15.20 3.43
CA ALA A 436 15.91 15.65 4.08
C ALA A 436 14.77 14.65 3.87
N THR A 437 14.56 14.15 2.65
CA THR A 437 13.56 13.09 2.37
C THR A 437 13.83 11.84 3.20
N GLN A 438 15.10 11.42 3.27
CA GLN A 438 15.52 10.28 4.08
C GLN A 438 15.15 10.49 5.56
N TRP A 439 15.46 11.65 6.14
CA TRP A 439 15.16 11.96 7.54
C TRP A 439 13.67 12.16 7.83
N LEU A 440 12.89 12.71 6.90
CA LEU A 440 11.44 12.84 7.02
C LEU A 440 10.75 11.47 7.08
N PHE A 441 11.09 10.56 6.17
CA PHE A 441 10.50 9.22 6.19
C PHE A 441 11.10 8.34 7.31
N ASN A 442 12.32 8.63 7.77
CA ASN A 442 12.90 8.05 8.99
C ASN A 442 12.12 8.49 10.24
N PHE A 443 11.68 9.75 10.31
CA PHE A 443 10.78 10.25 11.36
C PHE A 443 9.43 9.51 11.33
N VAL A 444 8.80 9.38 10.16
CA VAL A 444 7.54 8.63 9.99
C VAL A 444 7.69 7.18 10.48
N VAL A 445 8.72 6.47 10.04
CA VAL A 445 8.98 5.08 10.47
C VAL A 445 9.24 5.02 11.98
N ALA A 446 10.18 5.83 12.50
CA ALA A 446 10.51 5.86 13.93
C ALA A 446 9.27 6.14 14.80
N ARG A 447 8.38 7.02 14.36
CA ARG A 447 7.17 7.39 15.09
C ARG A 447 6.03 6.37 14.97
N ALA A 448 5.93 5.68 13.84
CA ALA A 448 4.86 4.71 13.57
C ALA A 448 5.17 3.33 14.15
N THR A 449 6.41 2.82 14.07
CA THR A 449 6.72 1.41 14.38
C THR A 449 6.23 0.93 15.75
N PRO A 450 6.42 1.64 16.88
CA PRO A 450 5.99 1.13 18.18
C PRO A 450 4.46 1.03 18.28
N ASN A 451 3.74 1.96 17.65
CA ASN A 451 2.29 1.91 17.56
C ASN A 451 1.85 0.77 16.61
N MET A 452 2.51 0.57 15.46
CA MET A 452 2.21 -0.55 14.56
C MET A 452 2.42 -1.92 15.25
N ILE A 453 3.52 -2.10 15.99
CA ILE A 453 3.77 -3.32 16.79
C ILE A 453 2.77 -3.42 17.97
N ALA A 454 2.22 -2.30 18.44
CA ALA A 454 1.19 -2.29 19.47
C ALA A 454 -0.22 -2.63 18.94
N THR A 455 -0.60 -2.19 17.74
CA THR A 455 -2.00 -2.13 17.27
C THR A 455 -2.26 -2.72 15.88
N VAL A 456 -1.27 -3.28 15.17
CA VAL A 456 -1.46 -3.83 13.80
C VAL A 456 -1.16 -5.33 13.80
N GLY A 457 -2.22 -6.10 14.07
CA GLY A 457 -2.18 -7.56 14.22
C GLY A 457 -1.76 -8.04 15.61
N LYS A 458 -2.26 -9.22 16.02
CA LYS A 458 -1.90 -9.89 17.28
C LYS A 458 -0.38 -10.11 17.34
N GLY A 459 0.28 -9.70 18.43
CA GLY A 459 1.76 -9.70 18.53
C GLY A 459 2.50 -8.69 17.63
N GLY A 460 1.80 -7.94 16.77
CA GLY A 460 2.37 -6.95 15.85
C GLY A 460 2.77 -7.48 14.47
N TYR A 461 2.25 -8.64 14.03
CA TYR A 461 2.64 -9.25 12.75
C TYR A 461 2.46 -8.32 11.53
N GLY A 462 1.41 -7.51 11.51
CA GLY A 462 1.03 -6.74 10.32
C GLY A 462 2.01 -5.61 10.02
N ALA A 463 2.76 -5.15 11.03
CA ALA A 463 3.86 -4.22 10.83
C ALA A 463 4.93 -4.79 9.88
N TYR A 464 5.22 -6.09 9.97
CA TYR A 464 6.20 -6.76 9.10
C TYR A 464 5.65 -6.99 7.70
N PHE A 465 4.35 -7.34 7.56
CA PHE A 465 3.72 -7.41 6.24
C PHE A 465 3.74 -6.06 5.53
N ILE A 466 3.43 -4.94 6.21
CA ILE A 466 3.50 -3.59 5.62
C ILE A 466 4.91 -3.29 5.10
N TYR A 467 5.96 -3.52 5.88
CA TYR A 467 7.35 -3.32 5.42
C TYR A 467 7.76 -4.32 4.31
N GLY A 468 7.24 -5.55 4.34
CA GLY A 468 7.44 -6.54 3.29
C GLY A 468 6.80 -6.14 1.96
N SER A 469 5.55 -5.65 1.98
CA SER A 469 4.83 -5.15 0.81
C SER A 469 5.58 -3.98 0.18
N PHE A 470 6.08 -3.04 0.99
CA PHE A 470 6.96 -1.99 0.49
C PHE A 470 8.23 -2.55 -0.15
N CYS A 471 8.90 -3.54 0.45
CA CYS A 471 10.04 -4.21 -0.18
C CYS A 471 9.71 -4.82 -1.55
N PHE A 472 8.49 -5.31 -1.79
CA PHE A 472 8.07 -5.75 -3.12
C PHE A 472 7.75 -4.56 -4.06
N CYS A 473 7.05 -3.51 -3.62
CA CYS A 473 6.87 -2.28 -4.40
C CYS A 473 8.21 -1.65 -4.85
N MET A 474 9.23 -1.77 -4.02
CA MET A 474 10.59 -1.27 -4.27
C MET A 474 11.32 -1.99 -5.41
N PHE A 475 11.04 -3.29 -5.63
CA PHE A 475 11.50 -4.00 -6.83
C PHE A 475 10.92 -3.34 -8.09
N ILE A 476 9.61 -3.08 -8.09
CA ILE A 476 8.84 -2.53 -9.20
C ILE A 476 9.31 -1.10 -9.52
N PHE A 477 9.48 -0.25 -8.50
CA PHE A 477 10.09 1.08 -8.61
C PHE A 477 11.49 1.03 -9.24
N THR A 478 12.34 0.12 -8.77
CA THR A 478 13.73 -0.03 -9.28
C THR A 478 13.76 -0.54 -10.71
N TRP A 479 12.87 -1.46 -11.06
CA TRP A 479 12.79 -2.06 -12.39
C TRP A 479 12.43 -1.00 -13.44
N PHE A 480 11.55 -0.05 -13.12
CA PHE A 480 11.09 0.96 -14.07
C PHE A 480 11.82 2.31 -14.04
N LEU A 481 12.24 2.82 -12.88
CA LEU A 481 12.73 4.21 -12.76
C LEU A 481 14.25 4.38 -12.59
N ILE A 482 15.00 3.31 -12.28
CA ILE A 482 16.41 3.41 -11.90
C ILE A 482 17.32 2.94 -13.04
N PRO A 483 17.95 3.85 -13.82
CA PRO A 483 19.01 3.47 -14.75
C PRO A 483 20.29 3.01 -14.03
N GLU A 484 21.20 2.36 -14.75
CA GLU A 484 22.50 1.93 -14.21
C GLU A 484 23.52 3.08 -14.29
N THR A 485 24.26 3.34 -13.20
CA THR A 485 25.25 4.44 -13.09
C THR A 485 26.70 3.97 -13.02
N LYS A 486 26.94 2.65 -12.90
CA LYS A 486 28.28 2.05 -12.79
C LYS A 486 29.23 2.54 -13.90
N GLY A 487 30.31 3.22 -13.50
CA GLY A 487 31.44 3.57 -14.37
C GLY A 487 31.33 4.92 -15.09
N ILE A 488 30.21 5.64 -14.97
CA ILE A 488 30.00 6.95 -15.60
C ILE A 488 30.64 8.05 -14.72
N SER A 489 31.36 9.01 -15.33
CA SER A 489 31.94 10.15 -14.60
C SER A 489 30.85 11.12 -14.11
N LEU A 490 31.13 12.01 -13.15
CA LEU A 490 30.09 12.93 -12.63
C LEU A 490 29.66 13.96 -13.67
N GLU A 491 30.54 14.21 -14.63
CA GLU A 491 30.47 15.16 -15.73
C GLU A 491 29.64 14.56 -16.88
N LYS A 492 29.80 13.25 -17.15
CA LYS A 492 29.04 12.52 -18.18
C LYS A 492 27.66 12.00 -17.73
N MET A 493 27.25 12.22 -16.48
CA MET A 493 25.86 11.97 -16.06
C MET A 493 24.86 12.81 -16.88
N ASP A 494 25.29 13.97 -17.35
CA ASP A 494 24.48 14.94 -18.11
C ASP A 494 24.08 14.42 -19.50
N GLU A 495 24.88 13.50 -20.06
CA GLU A 495 24.51 12.68 -21.23
C GLU A 495 23.36 11.70 -20.87
N LEU A 496 23.51 10.90 -19.80
CA LEU A 496 22.57 9.84 -19.39
C LEU A 496 21.14 10.35 -19.12
N PHE A 497 20.99 11.57 -18.62
CA PHE A 497 19.69 12.16 -18.30
C PHE A 497 19.16 13.14 -19.37
N GLY A 498 19.92 13.37 -20.46
CA GLY A 498 19.53 14.23 -21.58
C GLY A 498 19.48 15.71 -21.21
N ALA A 499 20.57 16.24 -20.64
CA ALA A 499 20.66 17.63 -20.18
C ALA A 499 21.26 18.61 -21.22
N VAL A 500 21.74 18.12 -22.36
CA VAL A 500 22.22 18.95 -23.48
C VAL A 500 21.04 19.32 -24.39
N PRO A 501 20.73 20.60 -24.64
CA PRO A 501 19.80 21.01 -25.68
C PRO A 501 20.41 20.72 -27.07
N ASP A 502 19.61 20.30 -28.04
CA ASP A 502 20.02 20.18 -29.46
C ASP A 502 20.34 21.56 -30.07
N GLY A 503 21.53 22.07 -29.76
CA GLY A 503 22.07 23.35 -30.21
C GLY A 503 23.33 23.10 -31.03
N LYS A 504 23.20 23.25 -32.35
CA LYS A 504 24.23 23.04 -33.38
C LYS A 504 25.66 23.34 -32.89
N MET A 505 26.55 22.36 -33.07
CA MET A 505 27.98 22.67 -33.26
C MET A 505 28.13 23.52 -34.52
N PHE A 506 28.28 24.83 -34.33
CA PHE A 506 28.96 25.67 -35.30
C PHE A 506 30.45 25.58 -35.00
N ASP A 507 31.12 24.63 -35.67
CA ASP A 507 32.56 24.68 -35.82
C ASP A 507 32.90 25.84 -36.77
N GLU A 508 33.32 26.99 -36.22
CA GLU A 508 34.06 27.98 -37.00
C GLU A 508 35.56 27.87 -36.69
N GLU A 509 36.34 27.77 -37.76
CA GLU A 509 37.81 27.76 -37.85
C GLU A 509 38.59 26.54 -37.30
N GLY A 510 39.48 25.98 -38.14
CA GLY A 510 40.57 25.10 -37.67
C GLY A 510 40.56 23.62 -38.09
N GLY A 511 40.15 23.29 -39.33
CA GLY A 511 39.95 21.90 -39.74
C GLY A 511 41.19 20.98 -39.76
N ARG A 512 41.03 19.76 -39.22
CA ARG A 512 41.79 18.56 -39.62
C ARG A 512 40.93 17.30 -39.47
N SER A 513 40.68 16.61 -40.58
CA SER A 513 40.05 15.28 -40.57
C SER A 513 41.03 14.24 -40.03
N TYR A 514 40.59 13.47 -39.03
CA TYR A 514 41.17 12.18 -38.69
C TYR A 514 40.07 11.12 -38.70
N SER A 515 40.12 10.25 -39.71
CA SER A 515 39.26 9.07 -39.76
C SER A 515 39.86 7.93 -38.94
N THR A 516 39.06 7.30 -38.09
CA THR A 516 39.28 5.91 -37.65
C THR A 516 38.03 5.10 -37.99
N SER A 517 38.22 4.05 -38.78
CA SER A 517 37.15 3.22 -39.32
C SER A 517 36.56 2.27 -38.28
N ALA A 518 35.24 2.30 -38.14
CA ALA A 518 34.43 1.21 -37.59
C ALA A 518 33.37 0.81 -38.62
N GLU A 519 32.93 -0.45 -38.58
CA GLU A 519 32.30 -1.10 -39.75
C GLU A 519 30.80 -0.84 -39.90
N LYS A 520 30.29 -1.09 -41.12
CA LYS A 520 28.86 -0.94 -41.45
C LYS A 520 28.04 -2.04 -40.76
N GLY A 521 27.10 -1.67 -39.89
CA GLY A 521 26.12 -2.60 -39.32
C GLY A 521 24.82 -1.90 -38.92
N GLY A 522 23.73 -2.19 -39.64
CA GLY A 522 22.33 -2.02 -39.23
C GLY A 522 21.90 -0.69 -38.58
N ASN A 523 21.23 0.18 -39.35
CA ASN A 523 20.35 1.19 -38.75
C ASN A 523 19.17 0.47 -38.06
N VAL A 524 19.08 0.56 -36.73
CA VAL A 524 17.94 0.08 -35.94
C VAL A 524 17.36 1.28 -35.18
N ASP A 525 16.05 1.52 -35.32
CA ASP A 525 15.37 2.67 -34.71
C ASP A 525 15.10 2.46 -33.21
N ILE A 526 16.16 2.61 -32.43
CA ILE A 526 16.14 2.41 -30.97
C ILE A 526 15.44 3.59 -30.25
N GLN A 527 15.39 4.79 -30.84
CA GLN A 527 14.96 5.99 -30.13
C GLN A 527 13.44 6.20 -30.05
N GLN A 528 12.64 5.64 -30.97
CA GLN A 528 11.17 5.75 -30.88
C GLN A 528 10.56 4.67 -29.97
N VAL A 529 11.00 3.42 -30.08
CA VAL A 529 10.41 2.27 -29.36
C VAL A 529 10.49 2.45 -27.84
N ASP A 530 11.66 2.84 -27.33
CA ASP A 530 11.89 2.92 -25.88
C ASP A 530 11.07 4.05 -25.23
N LYS A 531 10.83 5.17 -25.93
CA LYS A 531 9.97 6.27 -25.43
C LYS A 531 8.51 5.84 -25.24
N LYS A 532 7.99 4.92 -26.05
CA LYS A 532 6.64 4.35 -25.89
C LYS A 532 6.63 3.38 -24.69
N ALA A 533 7.58 2.46 -24.63
CA ALA A 533 7.71 1.50 -23.53
C ALA A 533 7.91 2.16 -22.16
N TYR A 534 8.76 3.20 -22.07
CA TYR A 534 9.03 3.93 -20.83
C TYR A 534 7.78 4.67 -20.31
N ARG A 535 6.94 5.21 -21.21
CA ARG A 535 5.65 5.84 -20.83
C ARG A 535 4.64 4.81 -20.31
N LEU A 536 4.55 3.64 -20.94
CA LEU A 536 3.66 2.54 -20.49
C LEU A 536 4.08 2.01 -19.11
N LYS A 537 5.39 1.81 -18.91
CA LYS A 537 5.98 1.30 -17.66
C LYS A 537 5.82 2.27 -16.47
N ILE A 538 5.87 3.58 -16.71
CA ILE A 538 5.55 4.59 -15.68
C ILE A 538 4.07 4.54 -15.28
N LYS A 539 3.16 4.28 -16.23
CA LYS A 539 1.72 4.16 -15.93
C LYS A 539 1.41 2.95 -15.03
N MET A 540 2.06 1.81 -15.25
CA MET A 540 1.94 0.64 -14.35
C MET A 540 2.41 0.95 -12.91
N LEU A 541 3.49 1.71 -12.73
CA LEU A 541 3.99 2.03 -11.39
C LEU A 541 3.02 2.92 -10.58
N LEU A 542 2.24 3.77 -11.26
CA LEU A 542 1.19 4.59 -10.63
C LEU A 542 -0.05 3.78 -10.24
N LEU A 543 -0.28 2.61 -10.85
CA LEU A 543 -1.39 1.71 -10.55
C LEU A 543 -1.13 0.80 -9.34
N LEU A 544 0.13 0.45 -9.08
CA LEU A 544 0.50 -0.57 -8.08
C LEU A 544 0.75 -0.03 -6.66
N LEU A 545 0.98 1.29 -6.51
CA LEU A 545 1.23 1.91 -5.21
C LEU A 545 -0.05 2.11 -4.35
N PRO A 546 -1.23 2.50 -4.91
CA PRO A 546 -2.46 2.60 -4.13
C PRO A 546 -3.05 1.21 -3.80
N THR A 547 -3.00 0.28 -4.75
CA THR A 547 -3.66 -1.04 -4.67
C THR A 547 -3.07 -1.93 -3.57
N LEU A 548 -1.74 -2.01 -3.43
CA LEU A 548 -1.15 -2.72 -2.30
C LEU A 548 -1.41 -2.03 -0.95
N ALA A 549 -1.53 -0.69 -0.92
CA ALA A 549 -1.85 0.03 0.31
C ALA A 549 -3.30 -0.23 0.79
N LEU A 550 -4.25 -0.41 -0.14
CA LEU A 550 -5.64 -0.76 0.14
C LEU A 550 -5.75 -2.18 0.73
N ILE A 551 -5.11 -3.18 0.12
CA ILE A 551 -5.08 -4.57 0.62
C ILE A 551 -4.52 -4.62 2.06
N THR A 552 -3.49 -3.81 2.36
CA THR A 552 -2.93 -3.79 3.73
C THR A 552 -3.82 -3.14 4.80
N HIS A 553 -4.86 -2.37 4.44
CA HIS A 553 -5.79 -1.83 5.44
C HIS A 553 -6.87 -2.84 5.84
N ALA A 554 -7.36 -3.66 4.88
CA ALA A 554 -8.34 -4.71 5.15
C ALA A 554 -7.82 -5.78 6.15
N LEU A 555 -6.51 -5.96 6.25
CA LEU A 555 -5.85 -6.92 7.17
C LEU A 555 -5.36 -6.26 8.48
N ALA A 556 -5.72 -5.00 8.76
CA ALA A 556 -5.11 -4.18 9.81
C ALA A 556 -6.06 -3.72 10.94
N VAL A 557 -7.30 -4.21 11.00
CA VAL A 557 -8.20 -3.95 12.14
C VAL A 557 -7.77 -4.78 13.37
N PRO A 558 -7.43 -4.17 14.52
CA PRO A 558 -7.04 -4.92 15.72
C PRO A 558 -8.24 -5.48 16.48
N LEU A 559 -8.49 -6.77 16.30
CA LEU A 559 -9.25 -7.57 17.27
C LEU A 559 -8.46 -7.72 18.58
N GLU A 560 -9.18 -7.76 19.70
CA GLU A 560 -8.72 -7.87 21.10
C GLU A 560 -8.27 -6.58 21.82
N GLN A 561 -9.25 -5.77 22.25
CA GLN A 561 -9.52 -5.76 23.68
C GLN A 561 -10.58 -6.83 23.99
N ARG A 562 -10.15 -7.99 24.51
CA ARG A 562 -11.05 -9.01 25.05
C ARG A 562 -10.50 -9.50 26.39
N GLN A 563 -11.40 -9.82 27.31
CA GLN A 563 -11.15 -10.26 28.68
C GLN A 563 -10.46 -9.25 29.62
N SER A 564 -11.23 -8.26 30.12
CA SER A 564 -11.03 -7.77 31.49
C SER A 564 -12.34 -7.26 32.14
N GLY A 565 -12.72 -7.85 33.28
CA GLY A 565 -13.48 -7.16 34.33
C GLY A 565 -15.00 -7.29 34.39
N THR A 566 -15.72 -7.58 33.31
CA THR A 566 -17.19 -7.70 33.32
C THR A 566 -17.69 -9.02 32.75
N SER A 567 -18.90 -9.45 33.15
CA SER A 567 -19.55 -10.65 32.62
C SER A 567 -19.79 -10.52 31.11
N SER A 568 -19.32 -11.49 30.33
CA SER A 568 -19.59 -11.56 28.89
C SER A 568 -21.11 -11.49 28.61
N PRO A 569 -21.55 -10.68 27.63
CA PRO A 569 -22.97 -10.60 27.28
C PRO A 569 -23.46 -11.95 26.75
N GLN A 570 -24.69 -12.33 27.11
CA GLN A 570 -25.31 -13.59 26.71
C GLN A 570 -26.73 -13.33 26.21
N VAL A 571 -27.10 -13.97 25.12
CA VAL A 571 -28.46 -13.94 24.55
C VAL A 571 -28.90 -15.36 24.27
N THR A 572 -30.08 -15.75 24.75
CA THR A 572 -30.67 -17.07 24.46
C THR A 572 -31.72 -16.92 23.37
N ILE A 573 -31.58 -17.73 22.32
CA ILE A 573 -32.50 -17.84 21.18
C ILE A 573 -33.01 -19.28 21.06
N PRO A 574 -34.05 -19.57 20.25
CA PRO A 574 -34.58 -20.94 20.10
C PRO A 574 -33.52 -22.00 19.75
N ASN A 575 -32.48 -21.65 19.00
CA ASN A 575 -31.39 -22.58 18.64
C ASN A 575 -30.32 -22.75 19.73
N GLY A 576 -30.28 -21.92 20.79
CA GLY A 576 -29.31 -22.05 21.89
C GLY A 576 -28.91 -20.73 22.53
N THR A 577 -27.90 -20.75 23.40
CA THR A 577 -27.33 -19.55 24.03
C THR A 577 -26.07 -19.07 23.34
N VAL A 578 -26.01 -17.77 23.05
CA VAL A 578 -24.94 -17.10 22.32
C VAL A 578 -24.18 -16.20 23.29
N VAL A 579 -22.91 -16.50 23.54
CA VAL A 579 -22.03 -15.71 24.42
C VAL A 579 -21.13 -14.82 23.57
N GLY A 580 -21.31 -13.50 23.68
CA GLY A 580 -20.53 -12.50 22.95
C GLY A 580 -19.40 -11.88 23.77
N PHE A 581 -18.90 -10.73 23.31
CA PHE A 581 -17.91 -9.91 24.01
C PHE A 581 -18.34 -8.43 24.03
N LEU A 582 -17.89 -7.70 25.04
CA LEU A 582 -18.05 -6.24 25.15
C LEU A 582 -16.72 -5.56 24.80
N SER A 583 -16.76 -4.57 23.91
CA SER A 583 -15.61 -3.72 23.56
C SER A 583 -16.09 -2.31 23.23
N ASP A 584 -15.42 -1.27 23.74
CA ASP A 584 -15.62 0.12 23.31
C ASP A 584 -17.06 0.69 23.40
N GLY A 585 -17.91 0.09 24.25
CA GLY A 585 -19.33 0.44 24.41
C GLY A 585 -20.30 -0.36 23.51
N VAL A 586 -19.80 -1.36 22.78
CA VAL A 586 -20.55 -2.23 21.87
C VAL A 586 -20.44 -3.68 22.33
N GLU A 587 -21.58 -4.35 22.47
CA GLU A 587 -21.66 -5.81 22.61
C GLU A 587 -21.68 -6.44 21.22
N SER A 588 -20.82 -7.42 20.99
CA SER A 588 -20.65 -8.08 19.70
C SER A 588 -20.74 -9.59 19.86
N PHE A 589 -21.51 -10.21 18.97
CA PHE A 589 -21.76 -11.65 18.87
C PHE A 589 -21.38 -12.08 17.45
N SER A 590 -20.15 -12.55 17.27
CA SER A 590 -19.57 -12.92 15.96
C SER A 590 -19.62 -14.44 15.77
N SER A 591 -19.88 -14.91 14.55
CA SER A 591 -20.01 -16.36 14.25
C SER A 591 -21.20 -17.06 14.92
N ILE A 592 -22.41 -16.51 14.78
CA ILE A 592 -23.65 -17.23 15.12
C ILE A 592 -24.08 -18.03 13.87
N PRO A 593 -24.21 -19.37 13.92
CA PRO A 593 -24.71 -20.12 12.76
C PRO A 593 -26.21 -19.82 12.57
N PHE A 594 -26.63 -19.57 11.33
CA PHE A 594 -28.05 -19.35 10.98
C PHE A 594 -28.63 -20.46 10.07
N ALA A 595 -27.77 -21.27 9.48
CA ALA A 595 -28.14 -22.39 8.62
C ALA A 595 -27.29 -23.64 8.94
N GLN A 596 -27.68 -24.80 8.41
CA GLN A 596 -26.82 -25.97 8.37
C GLN A 596 -25.62 -25.73 7.44
N ALA A 597 -24.44 -26.23 7.82
CA ALA A 597 -23.23 -26.18 7.00
C ALA A 597 -23.52 -26.74 5.58
N PRO A 598 -23.30 -25.98 4.49
CA PRO A 598 -23.64 -26.37 3.12
C PRO A 598 -22.61 -27.34 2.50
N VAL A 599 -22.16 -28.33 3.28
CA VAL A 599 -21.09 -29.29 2.96
C VAL A 599 -21.63 -30.59 2.35
N GLY A 600 -20.81 -31.23 1.52
CA GLY A 600 -21.10 -32.57 0.96
C GLY A 600 -22.45 -32.64 0.24
N ASN A 601 -23.41 -33.39 0.77
CA ASN A 601 -24.75 -33.53 0.18
C ASN A 601 -25.62 -32.25 0.23
N LEU A 602 -25.18 -31.20 0.95
CA LEU A 602 -25.76 -29.86 0.95
C LEU A 602 -24.96 -28.86 0.09
N ARG A 603 -23.82 -29.27 -0.49
CA ARG A 603 -23.10 -28.46 -1.49
C ARG A 603 -23.99 -28.29 -2.73
N LEU A 604 -23.95 -27.10 -3.32
CA LEU A 604 -24.79 -26.72 -4.46
C LEU A 604 -26.29 -26.96 -4.20
N ARG A 605 -26.79 -26.67 -2.99
CA ARG A 605 -28.23 -26.73 -2.64
C ARG A 605 -28.72 -25.51 -1.86
N PRO A 606 -30.03 -25.20 -1.89
CA PRO A 606 -30.64 -24.20 -1.02
C PRO A 606 -30.28 -24.42 0.44
N PRO A 607 -29.95 -23.36 1.20
CA PRO A 607 -29.57 -23.49 2.60
C PRO A 607 -30.73 -24.01 3.43
N GLN A 608 -30.42 -24.78 4.47
CA GLN A 608 -31.42 -25.39 5.34
C GLN A 608 -31.36 -24.74 6.74
N PRO A 609 -32.50 -24.41 7.37
CA PRO A 609 -32.52 -23.98 8.77
C PRO A 609 -31.85 -25.01 9.69
N LEU A 610 -31.29 -24.56 10.81
CA LEU A 610 -30.63 -25.44 11.80
C LEU A 610 -31.59 -26.53 12.31
N ALA A 611 -31.23 -27.81 12.09
CA ALA A 611 -32.05 -28.95 12.49
C ALA A 611 -31.99 -29.28 14.00
N GLU A 612 -30.90 -28.88 14.67
CA GLU A 612 -30.65 -29.15 16.09
C GLU A 612 -30.19 -27.87 16.82
N SER A 613 -30.23 -27.88 18.16
CA SER A 613 -29.70 -26.79 18.97
C SER A 613 -28.19 -26.86 19.09
N PHE A 614 -27.51 -25.73 18.92
CA PHE A 614 -26.06 -25.60 19.16
C PHE A 614 -25.69 -25.50 20.66
N GLY A 615 -26.66 -25.60 21.57
CA GLY A 615 -26.44 -25.60 23.02
C GLY A 615 -25.97 -24.25 23.54
N THR A 616 -24.66 -24.04 23.68
CA THR A 616 -24.07 -22.76 24.07
C THR A 616 -22.76 -22.51 23.34
N ILE A 617 -22.70 -21.44 22.55
CA ILE A 617 -21.55 -21.09 21.70
C ILE A 617 -20.82 -19.84 22.19
N GLN A 618 -19.51 -19.78 21.96
CA GLN A 618 -18.70 -18.59 22.16
C GLN A 618 -18.64 -17.80 20.85
N ALA A 619 -19.64 -16.93 20.65
CA ALA A 619 -19.76 -16.06 19.50
C ALA A 619 -18.79 -14.86 19.61
N VAL A 620 -17.49 -15.17 19.66
CA VAL A 620 -16.41 -14.18 19.79
C VAL A 620 -15.49 -14.19 18.57
N GLU A 621 -15.16 -15.34 17.99
CA GLU A 621 -14.26 -15.35 16.82
C GLU A 621 -14.94 -14.77 15.58
N PRO A 622 -14.19 -14.12 14.66
CA PRO A 622 -14.74 -13.56 13.43
C PRO A 622 -15.40 -14.63 12.56
N ALA A 623 -16.49 -14.26 11.87
CA ALA A 623 -17.20 -15.17 10.97
C ALA A 623 -16.25 -15.70 9.88
N PRO A 624 -16.19 -17.03 9.64
CA PRO A 624 -15.36 -17.61 8.59
C PRO A 624 -15.80 -17.13 7.21
N ALA A 625 -14.86 -17.11 6.27
CA ALA A 625 -15.16 -16.75 4.89
C ALA A 625 -15.77 -17.95 4.16
N CYS A 626 -16.84 -17.73 3.39
CA CYS A 626 -17.22 -18.68 2.35
C CYS A 626 -16.11 -18.79 1.30
N PRO A 627 -16.04 -19.87 0.50
CA PRO A 627 -14.91 -20.13 -0.38
C PRO A 627 -14.67 -18.95 -1.35
N GLN A 628 -13.45 -18.40 -1.38
CA GLN A 628 -13.16 -17.13 -2.06
C GLN A 628 -12.57 -17.33 -3.47
N PHE A 629 -12.99 -16.50 -4.41
CA PHE A 629 -12.48 -16.45 -5.78
C PHE A 629 -12.37 -15.00 -6.25
N ALA A 630 -11.24 -14.64 -6.90
CA ALA A 630 -11.00 -13.27 -7.39
C ALA A 630 -9.99 -13.21 -8.56
N PHE A 631 -9.21 -14.27 -8.74
CA PHE A 631 -8.23 -14.43 -9.83
C PHE A 631 -8.41 -15.85 -10.39
N GLN A 632 -8.43 -15.94 -11.72
CA GLN A 632 -8.49 -17.20 -12.47
C GLN A 632 -7.22 -18.05 -12.20
N VAL A 633 -7.34 -19.37 -12.33
CA VAL A 633 -6.21 -20.31 -12.22
C VAL A 633 -6.24 -21.29 -13.40
N ASP A 634 -5.36 -21.06 -14.37
CA ASP A 634 -5.24 -21.87 -15.59
C ASP A 634 -4.03 -22.84 -15.54
N GLU A 635 -4.00 -23.84 -16.42
CA GLU A 635 -2.80 -24.64 -16.66
C GLU A 635 -1.73 -23.82 -17.42
N LEU A 636 -0.84 -23.17 -16.67
CA LEU A 636 0.45 -22.55 -17.06
C LEU A 636 0.76 -22.50 -18.59
N ASN A 637 0.11 -21.60 -19.31
CA ASN A 637 0.30 -21.42 -20.74
C ASN A 637 1.49 -20.49 -21.02
N LEU A 638 2.57 -21.04 -21.59
CA LEU A 638 3.88 -20.37 -21.64
C LEU A 638 3.96 -19.16 -22.59
N ASP A 639 2.99 -18.98 -23.49
CA ASP A 639 3.07 -17.98 -24.57
C ASP A 639 2.67 -16.55 -24.15
N ASN A 640 1.89 -16.37 -23.06
CA ASN A 640 1.37 -15.05 -22.61
C ASN A 640 1.92 -14.54 -21.26
N LEU A 641 3.05 -15.13 -20.81
CA LEU A 641 3.87 -14.96 -19.59
C LEU A 641 3.91 -13.61 -18.82
N ALA A 642 3.38 -12.49 -19.33
CA ALA A 642 3.46 -11.17 -18.74
C ALA A 642 2.19 -10.70 -17.98
N ALA A 643 1.03 -11.33 -18.20
CA ALA A 643 -0.20 -11.04 -17.47
C ALA A 643 -0.45 -12.13 -16.41
N ASP A 644 -0.58 -13.36 -16.88
CA ASP A 644 -1.04 -14.56 -16.16
C ASP A 644 -0.22 -14.84 -14.89
N ILE A 645 1.12 -14.64 -14.94
CA ILE A 645 2.03 -14.81 -13.78
C ILE A 645 1.60 -14.01 -12.53
N VAL A 646 0.85 -12.90 -12.65
CA VAL A 646 0.40 -12.12 -11.49
C VAL A 646 -0.95 -12.58 -10.94
N SER A 647 -1.92 -12.92 -11.82
CA SER A 647 -3.21 -13.49 -11.39
C SER A 647 -3.01 -14.85 -10.75
N ASP A 648 -2.28 -15.73 -11.45
CA ASP A 648 -2.31 -17.16 -11.18
C ASP A 648 -1.53 -17.48 -9.91
N ILE A 649 -0.37 -16.82 -9.70
CA ILE A 649 0.41 -16.97 -8.46
C ILE A 649 -0.32 -16.37 -7.25
N LEU A 650 -1.16 -15.33 -7.43
CA LEU A 650 -2.00 -14.81 -6.34
C LEU A 650 -3.21 -15.74 -6.08
N GLY A 651 -3.82 -16.29 -7.13
CA GLY A 651 -4.86 -17.31 -7.06
C GLY A 651 -4.39 -18.56 -6.33
N GLU A 652 -3.30 -19.19 -6.78
CA GLU A 652 -2.66 -20.32 -6.13
C GLU A 652 -2.27 -20.02 -4.67
N LEU A 653 -1.75 -18.81 -4.37
CA LEU A 653 -1.36 -18.45 -3.01
C LEU A 653 -2.57 -18.32 -2.07
N ILE A 654 -3.67 -17.74 -2.52
CA ILE A 654 -4.93 -17.63 -1.77
C ILE A 654 -5.59 -19.00 -1.61
N GLN A 655 -5.67 -19.78 -2.69
CA GLN A 655 -6.25 -21.13 -2.71
C GLN A 655 -5.36 -22.18 -2.03
N SER A 656 -4.08 -21.87 -1.75
CA SER A 656 -3.21 -22.75 -0.96
C SER A 656 -3.79 -22.99 0.45
N PRO A 657 -3.48 -24.12 1.10
CA PRO A 657 -3.88 -24.34 2.50
C PRO A 657 -3.41 -23.24 3.47
N ILE A 658 -2.34 -22.51 3.13
CA ILE A 658 -1.83 -21.39 3.92
C ILE A 658 -2.70 -20.14 3.74
N GLY A 659 -3.16 -19.86 2.50
CA GLY A 659 -4.07 -18.76 2.20
C GLY A 659 -5.44 -18.97 2.84
N GLN A 660 -6.05 -20.14 2.61
CA GLN A 660 -7.33 -20.56 3.22
C GLN A 660 -7.29 -20.43 4.76
N SER A 661 -6.20 -20.90 5.40
CA SER A 661 -6.01 -20.81 6.86
C SER A 661 -5.83 -19.38 7.39
N ALA A 662 -5.43 -18.41 6.56
CA ALA A 662 -5.17 -17.04 7.00
C ALA A 662 -6.47 -16.23 7.21
N ILE A 663 -7.49 -16.52 6.40
CA ILE A 663 -8.82 -15.89 6.40
C ILE A 663 -9.92 -16.79 6.99
N HIS A 664 -9.59 -17.99 7.45
CA HIS A 664 -10.55 -19.00 7.93
C HIS A 664 -11.62 -19.31 6.87
N GLN A 665 -11.17 -19.69 5.67
CA GLN A 665 -12.04 -20.04 4.54
C GLN A 665 -12.50 -21.49 4.59
N ASP A 666 -13.81 -21.73 4.65
CA ASP A 666 -14.43 -23.06 4.68
C ASP A 666 -15.74 -23.08 3.86
N GLU A 667 -16.28 -24.27 3.60
CA GLU A 667 -17.67 -24.45 3.14
C GLU A 667 -18.67 -24.23 4.30
N ASP A 668 -18.30 -24.56 5.54
CA ASP A 668 -19.08 -24.18 6.72
C ASP A 668 -18.89 -22.68 7.01
N CYS A 669 -19.70 -21.86 6.33
CA CYS A 669 -19.56 -20.40 6.31
C CYS A 669 -20.86 -19.62 6.53
N LEU A 670 -21.99 -20.30 6.78
CA LEU A 670 -23.32 -19.66 6.93
C LEU A 670 -23.55 -19.13 8.36
N PHE A 671 -22.74 -18.14 8.70
CA PHE A 671 -22.74 -17.44 9.97
C PHE A 671 -23.19 -15.99 9.84
N ILE A 672 -23.85 -15.48 10.89
CA ILE A 672 -24.28 -14.10 11.04
C ILE A 672 -23.56 -13.47 12.24
N THR A 673 -23.29 -12.17 12.17
CA THR A 673 -22.70 -11.37 13.25
C THR A 673 -23.70 -10.30 13.68
N VAL A 674 -23.87 -10.11 14.99
CA VAL A 674 -24.75 -9.08 15.58
C VAL A 674 -23.92 -8.15 16.49
N GLN A 675 -24.06 -6.84 16.33
CA GLN A 675 -23.38 -5.83 17.15
C GLN A 675 -24.39 -4.78 17.63
N ARG A 676 -24.43 -4.51 18.93
CA ARG A 676 -25.44 -3.67 19.59
C ARG A 676 -24.83 -2.76 20.68
N PRO A 677 -25.49 -1.67 21.09
CA PRO A 677 -25.06 -0.88 22.24
C PRO A 677 -24.95 -1.72 23.52
N ALA A 678 -23.97 -1.40 24.37
CA ALA A 678 -23.83 -2.07 25.67
C ALA A 678 -25.03 -1.81 26.58
N GLY A 679 -25.54 -2.87 27.23
CA GLY A 679 -26.73 -2.82 28.07
C GLY A 679 -28.06 -2.98 27.33
N THR A 680 -28.05 -3.23 26.01
CA THR A 680 -29.27 -3.55 25.24
C THR A 680 -29.93 -4.83 25.75
N THR A 681 -31.24 -4.80 25.93
CA THR A 681 -32.08 -5.93 26.39
C THR A 681 -33.10 -6.34 25.32
N SER A 682 -33.77 -7.49 25.49
CA SER A 682 -34.87 -7.92 24.61
C SER A 682 -35.94 -6.85 24.37
N ASP A 683 -36.16 -6.01 25.38
CA ASP A 683 -37.26 -5.05 25.42
C ASP A 683 -36.88 -3.70 24.77
N SER A 684 -35.66 -3.59 24.21
CA SER A 684 -35.09 -2.33 23.69
C SER A 684 -35.62 -1.92 22.31
N ALA A 685 -36.14 -2.86 21.50
CA ALA A 685 -36.78 -2.62 20.20
C ALA A 685 -36.03 -1.65 19.26
N LEU A 686 -34.71 -1.81 19.16
CA LEU A 686 -33.83 -0.93 18.37
C LEU A 686 -33.94 -1.24 16.85
N PRO A 687 -33.92 -0.22 15.97
CA PRO A 687 -33.85 -0.44 14.52
C PRO A 687 -32.60 -1.22 14.10
N VAL A 688 -32.71 -1.97 13.00
CA VAL A 688 -31.69 -2.95 12.58
C VAL A 688 -31.13 -2.60 11.20
N ALA A 689 -29.82 -2.36 11.11
CA ALA A 689 -29.09 -2.25 9.85
C ALA A 689 -28.54 -3.62 9.45
N PHE A 690 -29.11 -4.24 8.42
CA PHE A 690 -28.74 -5.57 7.92
C PHE A 690 -27.80 -5.45 6.72
N TRP A 691 -26.51 -5.72 6.94
CA TRP A 691 -25.43 -5.60 5.97
C TRP A 691 -25.19 -6.86 5.15
N ILE A 692 -25.20 -6.68 3.84
CA ILE A 692 -24.77 -7.64 2.81
C ILE A 692 -23.49 -7.08 2.17
N TYR A 693 -22.40 -7.84 2.20
CA TYR A 693 -21.11 -7.36 1.70
C TYR A 693 -20.98 -7.30 0.18
N GLY A 694 -20.10 -6.42 -0.29
CA GLY A 694 -19.64 -6.38 -1.68
C GLY A 694 -18.45 -7.30 -1.93
N GLY A 695 -18.32 -7.76 -3.18
CA GLY A 695 -17.22 -8.62 -3.63
C GLY A 695 -17.41 -9.25 -5.02
N GLY A 696 -18.14 -8.58 -5.93
CA GLY A 696 -18.39 -9.06 -7.29
C GLY A 696 -19.16 -10.38 -7.41
N PHE A 697 -19.86 -10.79 -6.34
CA PHE A 697 -20.43 -12.15 -6.16
C PHE A 697 -19.40 -13.30 -6.16
N GLU A 698 -18.11 -13.01 -6.23
CA GLU A 698 -17.02 -14.00 -6.33
C GLU A 698 -16.20 -14.13 -5.03
N ALA A 699 -16.06 -13.03 -4.28
CA ALA A 699 -15.34 -12.94 -3.01
C ALA A 699 -16.12 -12.11 -1.97
N GLY A 700 -15.47 -11.86 -0.83
CA GLY A 700 -15.99 -11.09 0.31
C GLY A 700 -16.46 -12.01 1.45
N TRP A 701 -16.42 -11.49 2.68
CA TRP A 701 -17.03 -12.10 3.85
C TRP A 701 -17.42 -11.05 4.89
N SER A 702 -18.38 -11.38 5.76
CA SER A 702 -19.01 -10.43 6.68
C SER A 702 -18.03 -9.79 7.67
N ALA A 703 -17.04 -10.54 8.15
CA ALA A 703 -16.05 -10.04 9.11
C ALA A 703 -15.02 -9.05 8.54
N MET A 704 -15.07 -8.70 7.25
CA MET A 704 -14.35 -7.53 6.71
C MET A 704 -14.97 -6.19 7.17
N TYR A 705 -16.24 -6.19 7.60
CA TYR A 705 -17.05 -5.00 7.82
C TYR A 705 -17.51 -4.91 9.28
N ASP A 706 -16.67 -4.33 10.14
CA ASP A 706 -16.96 -4.15 11.57
C ASP A 706 -17.84 -2.90 11.81
N GLY A 707 -19.09 -3.13 12.21
CA GLY A 707 -20.07 -2.09 12.52
C GLY A 707 -19.82 -1.33 13.82
N THR A 708 -18.78 -1.65 14.61
CA THR A 708 -18.47 -1.00 15.89
C THR A 708 -18.46 0.53 15.81
N ASN A 709 -17.88 1.12 14.74
CA ASN A 709 -17.87 2.58 14.58
C ASN A 709 -19.28 3.16 14.29
N LEU A 710 -20.09 2.47 13.48
CA LEU A 710 -21.47 2.86 13.18
C LEU A 710 -22.35 2.81 14.44
N VAL A 711 -22.28 1.72 15.21
CA VAL A 711 -23.03 1.57 16.46
C VAL A 711 -22.61 2.66 17.46
N LYS A 712 -21.31 2.93 17.61
CA LYS A 712 -20.81 4.02 18.49
C LYS A 712 -21.25 5.40 18.02
N GLN A 713 -21.31 5.66 16.70
CA GLN A 713 -21.85 6.90 16.16
C GLN A 713 -23.37 7.01 16.43
N SER A 714 -24.12 5.91 16.37
CA SER A 714 -25.56 5.91 16.67
C SER A 714 -25.87 6.21 18.14
N ILE A 715 -25.02 5.72 19.06
CA ILE A 715 -25.07 6.07 20.49
C ILE A 715 -24.72 7.56 20.70
N ALA A 716 -23.70 8.08 19.97
CA ALA A 716 -23.31 9.49 20.05
C ALA A 716 -24.33 10.47 19.43
N LEU A 717 -25.29 9.96 18.67
CA LEU A 717 -26.40 10.69 18.05
C LEU A 717 -27.74 10.54 18.81
N ASP A 718 -27.76 9.79 19.93
CA ASP A 718 -28.97 9.45 20.71
C ASP A 718 -30.05 8.70 19.88
N THR A 719 -29.63 8.04 18.80
CA THR A 719 -30.48 7.28 17.85
C THR A 719 -29.92 5.86 17.64
N PRO A 720 -29.78 5.04 18.71
CA PRO A 720 -29.04 3.78 18.68
C PRO A 720 -29.62 2.72 17.73
N VAL A 721 -28.75 2.07 16.96
CA VAL A 721 -29.10 0.96 16.04
C VAL A 721 -28.36 -0.33 16.40
N ILE A 722 -28.92 -1.46 15.98
CA ILE A 722 -28.22 -2.75 15.94
C ILE A 722 -27.69 -2.97 14.52
N TYR A 723 -26.42 -3.35 14.41
CA TYR A 723 -25.80 -3.76 13.16
C TYR A 723 -25.79 -5.29 13.07
N VAL A 724 -26.16 -5.83 11.92
CA VAL A 724 -26.17 -7.27 11.63
C VAL A 724 -25.46 -7.49 10.30
N ALA A 725 -24.54 -8.45 10.22
CA ALA A 725 -23.82 -8.77 8.98
C ALA A 725 -23.91 -10.27 8.66
N VAL A 726 -24.40 -10.61 7.45
CA VAL A 726 -24.69 -12.00 7.03
C VAL A 726 -23.57 -12.58 6.17
N GLY A 727 -23.18 -13.83 6.43
CA GLY A 727 -22.35 -14.67 5.55
C GLY A 727 -23.19 -15.35 4.47
N TYR A 728 -22.74 -15.33 3.21
CA TYR A 728 -23.44 -15.98 2.09
C TYR A 728 -22.47 -16.55 1.07
N ARG A 729 -22.83 -17.66 0.41
CA ARG A 729 -21.96 -18.31 -0.58
C ARG A 729 -21.77 -17.42 -1.81
N VAL A 730 -20.54 -17.44 -2.32
CA VAL A 730 -20.07 -16.67 -3.48
C VAL A 730 -19.48 -17.62 -4.53
N ASN A 731 -19.13 -17.09 -5.72
CA ASN A 731 -18.65 -17.79 -6.91
C ASN A 731 -19.45 -19.07 -7.21
N GLY A 732 -18.80 -20.15 -7.68
CA GLY A 732 -19.47 -21.40 -7.99
C GLY A 732 -20.09 -22.12 -6.78
N PHE A 733 -19.76 -21.77 -5.54
CA PHE A 733 -20.48 -22.30 -4.37
C PHE A 733 -21.86 -21.63 -4.17
N GLY A 734 -22.05 -20.39 -4.64
CA GLY A 734 -23.26 -19.59 -4.41
C GLY A 734 -24.08 -19.23 -5.67
N PHE A 735 -23.44 -19.17 -6.84
CA PHE A 735 -23.99 -18.61 -8.07
C PHE A 735 -23.61 -19.42 -9.33
N LEU A 736 -23.25 -20.70 -9.17
CA LEU A 736 -23.17 -21.61 -10.30
C LEU A 736 -24.58 -21.78 -10.91
N ALA A 737 -24.71 -21.49 -12.19
CA ALA A 737 -25.91 -21.70 -12.99
C ALA A 737 -25.73 -22.93 -13.91
N GLY A 738 -26.66 -23.18 -14.82
CA GLY A 738 -26.70 -24.35 -15.69
C GLY A 738 -28.03 -25.10 -15.58
N GLN A 739 -28.38 -25.83 -16.63
CA GLN A 739 -29.63 -26.57 -16.76
C GLN A 739 -29.78 -27.63 -15.65
N GLU A 740 -28.68 -28.24 -15.20
CA GLU A 740 -28.69 -29.19 -14.10
C GLU A 740 -29.09 -28.59 -12.74
N LEU A 741 -28.68 -27.35 -12.44
CA LEU A 741 -29.08 -26.68 -11.19
C LEU A 741 -30.51 -26.14 -11.28
N ALA A 742 -30.92 -25.62 -12.44
CA ALA A 742 -32.28 -25.17 -12.70
C ALA A 742 -33.29 -26.34 -12.56
N ALA A 743 -32.97 -27.51 -13.12
CA ALA A 743 -33.81 -28.71 -13.03
C ALA A 743 -33.99 -29.26 -11.60
N GLU A 744 -33.11 -28.92 -10.66
CA GLU A 744 -33.24 -29.30 -9.23
C GLU A 744 -33.79 -28.15 -8.35
N GLY A 745 -33.94 -26.93 -8.87
CA GLY A 745 -34.28 -25.74 -8.09
C GLY A 745 -33.13 -25.22 -7.20
N SER A 746 -31.88 -25.53 -7.57
CA SER A 746 -30.66 -25.23 -6.80
C SER A 746 -29.90 -24.00 -7.29
N THR A 747 -30.62 -23.03 -7.86
CA THR A 747 -30.08 -21.77 -8.42
C THR A 747 -30.03 -20.63 -7.40
N ASN A 748 -29.23 -19.59 -7.64
CA ASN A 748 -29.17 -18.36 -6.83
C ASN A 748 -28.94 -18.59 -5.32
N LEU A 749 -28.09 -19.56 -4.98
CA LEU A 749 -27.90 -20.03 -3.61
C LEU A 749 -27.41 -18.93 -2.66
N GLY A 750 -26.54 -18.02 -3.11
CA GLY A 750 -26.09 -16.87 -2.32
C GLY A 750 -27.22 -15.90 -1.94
N LEU A 751 -28.20 -15.67 -2.83
CA LEU A 751 -29.41 -14.90 -2.50
C LEU A 751 -30.31 -15.65 -1.51
N ARG A 752 -30.40 -16.99 -1.61
CA ARG A 752 -31.15 -17.83 -0.65
C ARG A 752 -30.50 -17.83 0.73
N ASP A 753 -29.17 -17.82 0.82
CA ASP A 753 -28.41 -17.70 2.06
C ASP A 753 -28.74 -16.37 2.78
N GLN A 754 -28.65 -15.26 2.05
CA GLN A 754 -29.03 -13.94 2.57
C GLN A 754 -30.50 -13.89 3.01
N ARG A 755 -31.42 -14.50 2.24
CA ARG A 755 -32.85 -14.56 2.56
C ARG A 755 -33.13 -15.37 3.82
N LEU A 756 -32.42 -16.49 4.02
CA LEU A 756 -32.49 -17.26 5.27
C LEU A 756 -31.87 -16.49 6.45
N GLY A 757 -30.82 -15.69 6.21
CA GLY A 757 -30.29 -14.75 7.20
C GLY A 757 -31.31 -13.68 7.63
N LEU A 758 -32.11 -13.15 6.69
CA LEU A 758 -33.22 -12.24 6.98
C LEU A 758 -34.35 -12.94 7.77
N GLN A 759 -34.69 -14.18 7.42
CA GLN A 759 -35.66 -14.98 8.17
C GLN A 759 -35.19 -15.24 9.61
N TRP A 760 -33.90 -15.59 9.78
CA TRP A 760 -33.26 -15.72 11.09
C TRP A 760 -33.34 -14.41 11.88
N VAL A 761 -33.12 -13.25 11.25
CA VAL A 761 -33.27 -11.94 11.92
C VAL A 761 -34.71 -11.72 12.38
N ALA A 762 -35.71 -11.99 11.53
CA ALA A 762 -37.12 -11.83 11.88
C ALA A 762 -37.56 -12.73 13.06
N GLU A 763 -36.95 -13.90 13.21
CA GLU A 763 -37.20 -14.83 14.32
C GLU A 763 -36.40 -14.50 15.61
N ASN A 764 -35.15 -14.05 15.47
CA ASN A 764 -34.17 -14.06 16.57
C ASN A 764 -33.75 -12.67 17.06
N ILE A 765 -33.84 -11.61 16.25
CA ILE A 765 -33.23 -10.31 16.60
C ILE A 765 -33.88 -9.64 17.81
N ALA A 766 -35.15 -9.96 18.10
CA ALA A 766 -35.85 -9.51 19.30
C ALA A 766 -35.14 -9.96 20.60
N ALA A 767 -34.52 -11.13 20.64
CA ALA A 767 -33.74 -11.57 21.79
C ALA A 767 -32.45 -10.74 21.96
N PHE A 768 -31.89 -10.25 20.85
CA PHE A 768 -30.77 -9.31 20.84
C PHE A 768 -31.20 -7.85 21.10
N GLY A 769 -32.51 -7.58 21.23
CA GLY A 769 -33.07 -6.25 21.49
C GLY A 769 -33.36 -5.42 20.24
N GLY A 770 -33.34 -6.03 19.06
CA GLY A 770 -33.71 -5.39 17.80
C GLY A 770 -35.21 -5.51 17.53
N ASP A 771 -35.77 -4.54 16.82
CA ASP A 771 -37.13 -4.59 16.32
C ASP A 771 -37.16 -5.24 14.92
N PRO A 772 -37.72 -6.45 14.76
CA PRO A 772 -37.80 -7.12 13.47
C PRO A 772 -38.71 -6.38 12.46
N ASP A 773 -39.63 -5.53 12.93
CA ASP A 773 -40.46 -4.69 12.05
C ASP A 773 -39.73 -3.41 11.59
N LYS A 774 -38.48 -3.20 12.06
CA LYS A 774 -37.60 -2.07 11.68
C LYS A 774 -36.26 -2.48 11.09
N VAL A 775 -36.22 -3.58 10.31
CA VAL A 775 -35.03 -3.97 9.54
C VAL A 775 -34.88 -3.13 8.27
N THR A 776 -33.72 -2.51 8.09
CA THR A 776 -33.30 -1.85 6.84
C THR A 776 -32.14 -2.65 6.25
N ILE A 777 -32.30 -3.18 5.04
CA ILE A 777 -31.23 -3.88 4.33
C ILE A 777 -30.25 -2.88 3.72
N TRP A 778 -28.97 -3.24 3.69
CA TRP A 778 -27.88 -2.35 3.30
C TRP A 778 -26.77 -3.16 2.64
N GLY A 779 -26.19 -2.66 1.56
CA GLY A 779 -25.00 -3.26 0.98
C GLY A 779 -24.24 -2.32 0.06
N GLU A 780 -23.06 -2.78 -0.34
CA GLU A 780 -22.18 -2.13 -1.32
C GLU A 780 -21.87 -3.09 -2.47
N SER A 781 -21.77 -2.58 -3.70
CA SER A 781 -21.45 -3.40 -4.88
C SER A 781 -22.43 -4.58 -5.08
N ALA A 782 -21.92 -5.81 -5.17
CA ALA A 782 -22.71 -7.04 -5.17
C ALA A 782 -23.74 -7.12 -4.03
N GLY A 783 -23.40 -6.61 -2.83
CA GLY A 783 -24.32 -6.53 -1.71
C GLY A 783 -25.41 -5.47 -1.88
N ALA A 784 -25.12 -4.37 -2.59
CA ALA A 784 -26.14 -3.38 -2.96
C ALA A 784 -27.09 -3.93 -4.03
N ILE A 785 -26.57 -4.71 -4.97
CA ILE A 785 -27.38 -5.42 -5.97
C ILE A 785 -28.25 -6.48 -5.28
N SER A 786 -27.70 -7.30 -4.39
CA SER A 786 -28.48 -8.20 -3.54
C SER A 786 -29.55 -7.46 -2.72
N ALA A 787 -29.24 -6.29 -2.16
CA ALA A 787 -30.24 -5.47 -1.45
C ALA A 787 -31.37 -4.98 -2.37
N MET A 788 -31.11 -4.76 -3.67
CA MET A 788 -32.14 -4.56 -4.69
C MET A 788 -32.89 -5.88 -4.98
N ASP A 789 -32.17 -7.00 -5.21
CA ASP A 789 -32.76 -8.30 -5.55
C ASP A 789 -33.79 -8.75 -4.51
N HIS A 790 -33.54 -8.54 -3.21
CA HIS A 790 -34.52 -8.83 -2.14
C HIS A 790 -35.82 -8.05 -2.26
N THR A 791 -35.85 -6.90 -2.96
CA THR A 791 -37.08 -6.14 -3.25
C THR A 791 -37.91 -6.70 -4.41
N VAL A 792 -37.35 -7.61 -5.22
CA VAL A 792 -38.04 -8.24 -6.38
C VAL A 792 -38.14 -9.77 -6.27
N ILE A 793 -37.37 -10.42 -5.40
CA ILE A 793 -37.50 -11.83 -5.02
C ILE A 793 -38.95 -12.17 -4.66
N ASN A 794 -39.42 -13.35 -5.06
CA ASN A 794 -40.83 -13.78 -4.98
C ASN A 794 -41.82 -12.84 -5.67
N GLY A 795 -41.38 -12.05 -6.67
CA GLY A 795 -42.22 -11.02 -7.31
C GLY A 795 -42.49 -9.81 -6.41
N GLY A 796 -41.61 -9.53 -5.44
CA GLY A 796 -41.73 -8.46 -4.46
C GLY A 796 -42.35 -8.87 -3.12
N ASP A 797 -42.75 -10.14 -2.96
CA ASP A 797 -43.14 -10.67 -1.65
C ASP A 797 -41.90 -10.84 -0.74
N HIS A 798 -41.60 -9.76 -0.02
CA HIS A 798 -40.58 -9.67 1.01
C HIS A 798 -41.08 -10.13 2.39
N THR A 799 -42.21 -10.86 2.47
CA THR A 799 -42.75 -11.35 3.75
C THR A 799 -42.19 -12.70 4.17
N TYR A 800 -42.37 -12.99 5.46
CA TYR A 800 -42.15 -14.28 6.11
C TYR A 800 -43.10 -14.39 7.31
N ASN A 801 -43.79 -15.52 7.47
CA ASN A 801 -44.79 -15.75 8.53
C ASN A 801 -45.83 -14.60 8.70
N GLY A 802 -46.16 -13.89 7.60
CA GLY A 802 -47.11 -12.77 7.58
C GLY A 802 -46.54 -11.40 7.99
N LYS A 803 -45.24 -11.28 8.23
CA LYS A 803 -44.51 -10.02 8.49
C LYS A 803 -43.53 -9.69 7.38
N ALA A 804 -43.25 -8.41 7.14
CA ALA A 804 -42.19 -7.98 6.24
C ALA A 804 -40.80 -8.31 6.85
N LEU A 805 -39.86 -8.80 6.03
CA LEU A 805 -38.48 -9.08 6.46
C LEU A 805 -37.60 -7.82 6.56
N PHE A 806 -38.01 -6.74 5.89
CA PHE A 806 -37.38 -5.43 5.92
C PHE A 806 -38.38 -4.36 5.47
N ARG A 807 -38.11 -3.10 5.84
CA ARG A 807 -38.97 -1.93 5.53
C ARG A 807 -38.33 -0.90 4.58
N ALA A 808 -37.01 -0.99 4.37
CA ALA A 808 -36.26 -0.07 3.51
C ALA A 808 -34.93 -0.69 3.06
N ALA A 809 -34.30 -0.11 2.05
CA ALA A 809 -33.02 -0.55 1.50
C ALA A 809 -32.05 0.64 1.30
N ILE A 810 -30.77 0.44 1.61
CA ILE A 810 -29.66 1.35 1.29
C ILE A 810 -28.75 0.65 0.26
N MET A 811 -28.59 1.27 -0.91
CA MET A 811 -27.92 0.69 -2.07
C MET A 811 -26.70 1.54 -2.46
N ASN A 812 -25.51 1.11 -2.08
CA ASN A 812 -24.27 1.83 -2.38
C ASN A 812 -23.54 1.23 -3.59
N SER A 813 -23.42 2.00 -4.68
CA SER A 813 -22.71 1.56 -5.90
C SER A 813 -23.22 0.21 -6.43
N GLY A 814 -24.54 0.11 -6.63
CA GLY A 814 -25.21 -1.05 -7.23
C GLY A 814 -26.72 -0.97 -7.03
N SER A 815 -27.50 -1.44 -8.01
CA SER A 815 -28.95 -1.67 -7.85
C SER A 815 -29.40 -2.84 -8.72
N VAL A 816 -29.91 -2.61 -9.92
CA VAL A 816 -30.52 -3.64 -10.77
C VAL A 816 -29.48 -4.24 -11.73
N ILE A 817 -29.26 -5.56 -11.79
CA ILE A 817 -28.50 -6.16 -12.92
C ILE A 817 -29.45 -6.91 -13.85
N PRO A 818 -29.60 -6.47 -15.12
CA PRO A 818 -30.22 -7.27 -16.16
C PRO A 818 -29.33 -8.47 -16.48
N ALA A 819 -29.88 -9.67 -16.36
CA ALA A 819 -29.13 -10.91 -16.53
C ALA A 819 -29.85 -11.88 -17.48
N GLU A 820 -29.07 -12.57 -18.30
CA GLU A 820 -29.49 -13.80 -18.96
C GLU A 820 -29.85 -14.87 -17.93
N ASP A 821 -30.84 -15.71 -18.23
CA ASP A 821 -31.34 -16.73 -17.32
C ASP A 821 -30.33 -17.85 -17.02
N VAL A 822 -30.63 -18.62 -15.97
CA VAL A 822 -29.79 -19.73 -15.48
C VAL A 822 -29.54 -20.85 -16.49
N SER A 823 -30.23 -20.88 -17.64
CA SER A 823 -30.17 -21.94 -18.64
C SER A 823 -29.61 -21.53 -20.01
N THR A 824 -29.26 -20.25 -20.21
CA THR A 824 -28.69 -19.78 -21.49
C THR A 824 -27.34 -20.40 -21.79
N ALA A 825 -26.90 -20.30 -23.05
CA ALA A 825 -25.59 -20.78 -23.47
C ALA A 825 -24.43 -20.16 -22.67
N LYS A 826 -24.58 -18.93 -22.17
CA LYS A 826 -23.59 -18.24 -21.34
C LYS A 826 -23.50 -18.86 -19.94
N ALA A 827 -24.65 -19.11 -19.29
CA ALA A 827 -24.72 -19.79 -18.01
C ALA A 827 -24.22 -21.25 -18.08
N GLN A 828 -24.63 -21.98 -19.13
CA GLN A 828 -24.20 -23.37 -19.33
C GLN A 828 -22.71 -23.48 -19.64
N ALA A 829 -22.12 -22.56 -20.41
CA ALA A 829 -20.68 -22.60 -20.71
C ALA A 829 -19.80 -22.49 -19.46
N ILE A 830 -20.23 -21.72 -18.44
CA ILE A 830 -19.55 -21.68 -17.13
C ILE A 830 -19.67 -23.03 -16.42
N TYR A 831 -20.86 -23.63 -16.40
CA TYR A 831 -21.08 -24.96 -15.81
C TYR A 831 -20.24 -26.05 -16.48
N ASP A 832 -20.27 -26.12 -17.80
CA ASP A 832 -19.54 -27.10 -18.61
C ASP A 832 -18.03 -26.96 -18.41
N GLN A 833 -17.51 -25.73 -18.29
CA GLN A 833 -16.10 -25.46 -17.98
C GLN A 833 -15.71 -25.92 -16.56
N VAL A 834 -16.55 -25.71 -15.55
CA VAL A 834 -16.34 -26.22 -14.18
C VAL A 834 -16.33 -27.76 -14.17
N VAL A 835 -17.25 -28.40 -14.90
CA VAL A 835 -17.29 -29.86 -15.05
C VAL A 835 -16.04 -30.37 -15.77
N ALA A 836 -15.62 -29.75 -16.87
CA ALA A 836 -14.43 -30.10 -17.64
C ALA A 836 -13.11 -29.91 -16.85
N SER A 837 -13.07 -28.91 -15.97
CA SER A 837 -11.93 -28.60 -15.08
C SER A 837 -11.86 -29.51 -13.83
N SER A 838 -12.66 -30.56 -13.79
CA SER A 838 -12.79 -31.49 -12.67
C SER A 838 -12.75 -32.94 -13.12
N SER A 839 -12.67 -33.88 -12.18
CA SER A 839 -12.80 -35.31 -12.49
C SER A 839 -14.23 -35.75 -12.85
N CYS A 840 -15.16 -34.82 -13.09
CA CYS A 840 -16.56 -35.10 -13.47
C CYS A 840 -16.82 -35.02 -14.97
N ALA A 841 -15.83 -34.66 -15.79
CA ALA A 841 -15.91 -34.69 -17.25
C ALA A 841 -16.36 -36.09 -17.75
N GLY A 842 -17.50 -36.14 -18.46
CA GLY A 842 -18.08 -37.38 -18.97
C GLY A 842 -18.93 -38.19 -17.96
N SER A 843 -19.23 -37.65 -16.77
CA SER A 843 -20.24 -38.24 -15.88
C SER A 843 -21.63 -38.18 -16.53
N SER A 844 -22.46 -39.21 -16.29
CA SER A 844 -23.89 -39.20 -16.65
C SER A 844 -24.76 -38.35 -15.71
N ASP A 845 -24.20 -37.94 -14.58
CA ASP A 845 -24.75 -36.97 -13.64
C ASP A 845 -23.60 -36.07 -13.18
N SER A 846 -23.48 -34.90 -13.81
CA SER A 846 -22.45 -33.90 -13.57
C SER A 846 -22.58 -33.31 -12.16
N LEU A 847 -23.80 -32.95 -11.75
CA LEU A 847 -24.09 -32.24 -10.51
C LEU A 847 -23.85 -33.10 -9.26
N THR A 848 -24.29 -34.36 -9.27
CA THR A 848 -24.00 -35.31 -8.17
C THR A 848 -22.50 -35.62 -8.09
N CYS A 849 -21.78 -35.62 -9.22
CA CYS A 849 -20.33 -35.76 -9.20
C CYS A 849 -19.63 -34.56 -8.56
N LEU A 850 -20.00 -33.32 -8.93
CA LEU A 850 -19.43 -32.09 -8.33
C LEU A 850 -19.63 -32.02 -6.80
N ARG A 851 -20.76 -32.54 -6.30
CA ARG A 851 -21.02 -32.70 -4.85
C ARG A 851 -20.12 -33.74 -4.18
N GLY A 852 -19.69 -34.77 -4.90
CA GLY A 852 -18.78 -35.81 -4.41
C GLY A 852 -17.29 -35.44 -4.40
N LEU A 853 -16.90 -34.32 -5.02
CA LEU A 853 -15.50 -33.87 -5.05
C LEU A 853 -15.00 -33.43 -3.67
N SER A 854 -13.68 -33.49 -3.46
CA SER A 854 -13.07 -32.85 -2.29
C SER A 854 -13.28 -31.33 -2.34
N TYR A 855 -13.29 -30.67 -1.17
CA TYR A 855 -13.37 -29.20 -1.09
C TYR A 855 -12.31 -28.51 -1.97
N ALA A 856 -11.06 -28.98 -1.91
CA ALA A 856 -9.96 -28.39 -2.66
C ALA A 856 -10.08 -28.60 -4.19
N ASP A 857 -10.63 -29.73 -4.63
CA ASP A 857 -10.80 -30.02 -6.06
C ASP A 857 -12.02 -29.31 -6.63
N PHE A 858 -13.11 -29.18 -5.87
CA PHE A 858 -14.25 -28.37 -6.28
C PHE A 858 -13.91 -26.86 -6.27
N LEU A 859 -13.18 -26.37 -5.26
CA LEU A 859 -12.67 -24.98 -5.23
C LEU A 859 -11.81 -24.67 -6.47
N ARG A 860 -10.91 -25.58 -6.85
CA ARG A 860 -10.10 -25.44 -8.08
C ARG A 860 -11.00 -25.41 -9.32
N ALA A 861 -11.96 -26.33 -9.42
CA ALA A 861 -12.87 -26.42 -10.56
C ALA A 861 -13.76 -25.18 -10.72
N VAL A 862 -14.25 -24.57 -9.63
CA VAL A 862 -15.02 -23.31 -9.72
C VAL A 862 -14.14 -22.07 -9.96
N SER A 863 -12.81 -22.21 -9.92
CA SER A 863 -11.83 -21.12 -10.08
C SER A 863 -11.10 -21.13 -11.43
N SER A 864 -11.42 -22.06 -12.34
CA SER A 864 -10.86 -22.15 -13.70
C SER A 864 -11.66 -21.37 -14.76
N VAL A 865 -12.52 -20.46 -14.30
CA VAL A 865 -13.34 -19.56 -15.13
C VAL A 865 -12.85 -18.11 -14.96
N PRO A 866 -13.19 -17.18 -15.87
CA PRO A 866 -12.74 -15.80 -15.76
C PRO A 866 -13.39 -15.04 -14.59
N GLY A 867 -12.59 -14.58 -13.62
CA GLY A 867 -13.04 -13.74 -12.51
C GLY A 867 -13.01 -12.23 -12.79
N ILE A 868 -13.50 -11.43 -11.86
CA ILE A 868 -13.72 -9.97 -11.98
C ILE A 868 -12.48 -9.11 -12.31
N PHE A 869 -11.27 -9.63 -12.07
CA PHE A 869 -10.00 -8.98 -12.43
C PHE A 869 -9.30 -9.60 -13.66
N SER A 870 -9.95 -10.55 -14.35
CA SER A 870 -9.54 -11.05 -15.67
C SER A 870 -9.86 -10.03 -16.78
N TYR A 871 -9.45 -10.33 -18.02
CA TYR A 871 -9.83 -9.54 -19.19
C TYR A 871 -11.35 -9.37 -19.36
N ARG A 872 -12.15 -10.36 -18.94
CA ARG A 872 -13.63 -10.33 -19.02
C ARG A 872 -14.23 -9.33 -18.03
N SER A 873 -13.58 -9.15 -16.89
CA SER A 873 -13.88 -8.16 -15.86
C SER A 873 -15.33 -8.13 -15.37
N LEU A 874 -16.15 -7.14 -15.79
CA LEU A 874 -17.54 -7.01 -15.33
C LEU A 874 -18.51 -7.93 -16.09
N ASP A 875 -18.03 -8.64 -17.12
CA ASP A 875 -18.68 -9.84 -17.63
C ASP A 875 -18.37 -11.03 -16.69
N LEU A 876 -19.09 -11.08 -15.58
CA LEU A 876 -18.88 -12.00 -14.46
C LEU A 876 -19.24 -13.45 -14.83
N SER A 877 -18.41 -14.40 -14.40
CA SER A 877 -18.76 -15.83 -14.46
C SER A 877 -19.87 -16.20 -13.47
N TYR A 878 -19.95 -15.48 -12.35
CA TYR A 878 -20.86 -15.75 -11.25
C TYR A 878 -21.61 -14.50 -10.81
N LEU A 879 -22.94 -14.55 -10.83
CA LEU A 879 -23.86 -13.47 -10.45
C LEU A 879 -25.29 -14.02 -10.26
N PRO A 880 -26.22 -13.26 -9.66
CA PRO A 880 -27.64 -13.54 -9.74
C PRO A 880 -28.11 -13.66 -11.21
N ARG A 881 -28.85 -14.72 -11.51
CA ARG A 881 -29.47 -14.96 -12.83
C ARG A 881 -30.92 -15.39 -12.66
N PRO A 882 -31.88 -14.88 -13.43
CA PRO A 882 -33.26 -15.27 -13.26
C PRO A 882 -33.48 -16.75 -13.59
N ASP A 883 -34.40 -17.38 -12.86
CA ASP A 883 -34.79 -18.77 -13.04
C ASP A 883 -36.29 -18.85 -13.36
N PRO A 884 -36.69 -18.88 -14.65
CA PRO A 884 -38.10 -19.01 -15.02
C PRO A 884 -38.78 -20.30 -14.53
N GLY A 885 -38.03 -21.28 -14.04
CA GLY A 885 -38.54 -22.49 -13.39
C GLY A 885 -38.85 -22.34 -11.89
N ASP A 886 -38.26 -21.34 -11.21
CA ASP A 886 -38.46 -21.10 -9.77
C ASP A 886 -39.00 -19.69 -9.49
N SER A 887 -40.15 -19.64 -8.82
CA SER A 887 -40.77 -18.43 -8.26
C SER A 887 -39.84 -17.50 -7.47
N PHE A 888 -38.76 -18.01 -6.86
CA PHE A 888 -37.86 -17.27 -5.99
C PHE A 888 -37.23 -16.04 -6.67
N PHE A 889 -36.71 -16.19 -7.89
CA PHE A 889 -36.08 -15.10 -8.65
C PHE A 889 -36.38 -15.29 -10.14
N SER A 890 -37.66 -15.21 -10.49
CA SER A 890 -38.20 -15.70 -11.77
C SER A 890 -38.05 -14.76 -12.98
N GLN A 891 -37.59 -13.51 -12.76
CA GLN A 891 -37.48 -12.49 -13.83
C GLN A 891 -36.20 -11.69 -13.66
N SER A 892 -35.55 -11.38 -14.79
CA SER A 892 -34.43 -10.42 -14.84
C SER A 892 -34.96 -9.06 -14.36
N PRO A 893 -34.36 -8.44 -13.33
CA PRO A 893 -34.69 -7.07 -13.01
C PRO A 893 -34.05 -6.18 -14.10
N GLU A 894 -34.86 -5.38 -14.78
CA GLU A 894 -34.42 -4.58 -15.94
C GLU A 894 -33.99 -3.17 -15.53
N VAL A 895 -32.84 -2.70 -16.07
CA VAL A 895 -32.11 -1.41 -15.89
C VAL A 895 -30.62 -1.63 -15.53
N SER A 896 -29.64 -1.29 -16.41
CA SER A 896 -28.19 -1.62 -16.30
C SER A 896 -27.23 -0.46 -15.84
N VAL A 897 -25.95 -0.76 -15.55
CA VAL A 897 -25.28 -0.42 -14.25
C VAL A 897 -24.36 0.91 -14.28
N ALA A 898 -23.06 1.02 -13.90
CA ALA A 898 -21.88 2.01 -13.96
C ALA A 898 -20.42 1.61 -13.42
N ASN A 899 -19.87 2.03 -12.27
CA ASN A 899 -18.59 2.81 -12.21
C ASN A 899 -17.25 2.05 -12.53
N GLY A 900 -16.57 2.40 -13.63
CA GLY A 900 -15.63 1.52 -14.35
C GLY A 900 -14.12 1.76 -14.20
N THR A 901 -13.63 2.73 -13.44
CA THR A 901 -12.17 3.07 -13.43
C THR A 901 -11.26 1.99 -12.85
N LEU A 902 -11.77 1.17 -11.94
CA LEU A 902 -11.08 0.00 -11.39
C LEU A 902 -11.12 -1.20 -12.35
N PHE A 903 -12.21 -1.34 -13.10
CA PHE A 903 -12.51 -2.51 -13.93
C PHE A 903 -11.92 -2.40 -15.34
N ALA A 904 -11.73 -1.18 -15.85
CA ALA A 904 -11.05 -0.89 -17.11
C ALA A 904 -9.50 -0.99 -17.04
N LEU A 905 -8.91 -1.54 -15.97
CA LEU A 905 -7.45 -1.52 -15.77
C LEU A 905 -6.67 -2.56 -16.59
N VAL A 906 -7.29 -3.69 -16.92
CA VAL A 906 -6.60 -4.89 -17.45
C VAL A 906 -6.68 -5.04 -18.97
N GLN A 907 -7.65 -4.38 -19.60
CA GLN A 907 -7.94 -4.39 -21.05
C GLN A 907 -6.99 -3.47 -21.84
N SER A 908 -5.71 -3.47 -21.51
CA SER A 908 -4.72 -2.51 -22.03
C SER A 908 -4.41 -2.64 -23.53
N ASN A 909 -4.91 -3.70 -24.15
CA ASN A 909 -4.93 -3.98 -25.59
C ASN A 909 -6.04 -3.23 -26.36
N ILE A 910 -7.09 -2.70 -25.70
CA ILE A 910 -8.17 -1.98 -26.37
C ILE A 910 -7.69 -0.56 -26.73
N THR A 911 -7.38 -0.31 -27.99
CA THR A 911 -6.76 0.94 -28.47
C THR A 911 -7.59 1.71 -29.48
N THR A 912 -8.49 1.05 -30.20
CA THR A 912 -9.36 1.59 -31.25
C THR A 912 -10.82 1.56 -30.84
N ASN A 913 -11.68 2.21 -31.63
CA ASN A 913 -13.13 2.21 -31.39
C ASN A 913 -13.75 0.86 -31.74
N ASP A 914 -13.23 0.18 -32.75
CA ASP A 914 -13.71 -1.12 -33.20
C ASP A 914 -13.40 -2.20 -32.13
N GLU A 915 -12.17 -2.23 -31.60
CA GLU A 915 -11.78 -3.09 -30.46
C GLU A 915 -12.63 -2.83 -29.20
N LEU A 916 -13.04 -1.58 -28.95
CA LEU A 916 -13.90 -1.20 -27.82
C LEU A 916 -15.33 -1.72 -28.00
N VAL A 917 -15.89 -1.57 -29.21
CA VAL A 917 -17.23 -2.05 -29.55
C VAL A 917 -17.27 -3.58 -29.55
N GLU A 918 -16.28 -4.25 -30.14
CA GLU A 918 -16.19 -5.72 -30.15
C GLU A 918 -16.08 -6.29 -28.73
N TYR A 919 -15.25 -5.70 -27.88
CA TYR A 919 -15.12 -6.09 -26.48
C TYR A 919 -16.44 -5.95 -25.71
N LEU A 920 -17.09 -4.78 -25.79
CA LEU A 920 -18.34 -4.52 -25.07
C LEU A 920 -19.51 -5.34 -25.64
N ALA A 921 -19.58 -5.56 -26.96
CA ALA A 921 -20.60 -6.41 -27.57
C ALA A 921 -20.45 -7.89 -27.15
N SER A 922 -19.21 -8.35 -26.85
CA SER A 922 -18.96 -9.71 -26.35
C SER A 922 -19.55 -10.00 -24.95
N TYR A 923 -20.07 -8.97 -24.25
CA TYR A 923 -20.82 -9.14 -23.00
C TYR A 923 -22.23 -9.68 -23.22
N PHE A 924 -22.81 -9.44 -24.41
CA PHE A 924 -24.24 -9.60 -24.69
C PHE A 924 -24.50 -10.63 -25.82
N PRO A 925 -24.00 -11.88 -25.72
CA PRO A 925 -23.99 -12.83 -26.83
C PRO A 925 -25.39 -13.25 -27.32
N SER A 926 -26.42 -13.10 -26.49
CA SER A 926 -27.82 -13.36 -26.88
C SER A 926 -28.53 -12.17 -27.54
N ASN A 927 -27.92 -10.98 -27.60
CA ASN A 927 -28.47 -9.84 -28.33
C ASN A 927 -27.96 -9.84 -29.79
N PRO A 928 -28.81 -10.05 -30.81
CA PRO A 928 -28.38 -10.10 -32.21
C PRO A 928 -27.89 -8.74 -32.75
N ASP A 929 -28.32 -7.65 -32.13
CA ASP A 929 -27.97 -6.27 -32.50
C ASP A 929 -26.90 -5.66 -31.57
N ALA A 930 -26.27 -6.47 -30.69
CA ALA A 930 -25.32 -6.01 -29.67
C ALA A 930 -24.21 -5.07 -30.20
N VAL A 931 -23.68 -5.34 -31.39
CA VAL A 931 -22.66 -4.48 -32.03
C VAL A 931 -23.22 -3.11 -32.40
N VAL A 932 -24.48 -3.04 -32.83
CA VAL A 932 -25.18 -1.79 -33.19
C VAL A 932 -25.49 -0.99 -31.91
N ASP A 933 -26.07 -1.64 -30.91
CA ASP A 933 -26.45 -1.02 -29.63
C ASP A 933 -25.23 -0.48 -28.88
N VAL A 934 -24.14 -1.27 -28.82
CA VAL A 934 -22.87 -0.84 -28.23
C VAL A 934 -22.20 0.26 -29.06
N THR A 935 -22.31 0.25 -30.40
CA THR A 935 -21.79 1.34 -31.24
C THR A 935 -22.50 2.65 -30.95
N GLY A 936 -23.84 2.64 -30.87
CA GLY A 936 -24.63 3.84 -30.57
C GLY A 936 -24.41 4.33 -29.14
N LEU A 937 -24.37 3.42 -28.15
CA LEU A 937 -24.05 3.78 -26.77
C LEU A 937 -22.65 4.39 -26.66
N ALA A 938 -21.65 3.81 -27.34
CA ALA A 938 -20.29 4.36 -27.34
C ALA A 938 -20.22 5.74 -28.02
N ALA A 939 -21.06 6.02 -29.02
CA ALA A 939 -21.07 7.31 -29.72
C ALA A 939 -21.41 8.50 -28.79
N GLU A 940 -22.20 8.27 -27.74
CA GLU A 940 -22.52 9.26 -26.68
C GLU A 940 -21.32 9.63 -25.78
N TYR A 941 -20.17 8.95 -25.94
CA TYR A 941 -18.91 9.24 -25.26
C TYR A 941 -17.85 9.67 -26.29
N GLU A 942 -17.64 10.98 -26.45
CA GLU A 942 -16.80 11.54 -27.51
C GLU A 942 -15.31 11.12 -27.46
N ASP A 943 -14.82 10.61 -28.59
CA ASP A 943 -13.42 10.23 -28.83
C ASP A 943 -12.58 11.39 -29.40
N GLN A 944 -12.22 12.38 -28.57
CA GLN A 944 -11.41 13.53 -28.98
C GLN A 944 -9.88 13.37 -28.74
N ILE A 945 -9.27 12.31 -29.28
CA ILE A 945 -7.82 12.05 -29.16
C ILE A 945 -6.96 13.25 -29.63
N LEU A 946 -7.34 13.92 -30.73
CA LEU A 946 -6.54 15.00 -31.35
C LEU A 946 -6.62 16.35 -30.62
N LEU A 947 -7.67 16.59 -29.82
CA LEU A 947 -7.79 17.79 -28.97
C LEU A 947 -7.33 17.52 -27.52
N GLY A 948 -6.92 16.28 -27.22
CA GLY A 948 -6.47 15.86 -25.89
C GLY A 948 -7.61 15.70 -24.86
N GLN A 949 -8.84 15.43 -25.30
CA GLN A 949 -10.02 15.39 -24.44
C GLN A 949 -10.91 14.16 -24.69
N PRO A 950 -10.41 12.91 -24.50
CA PRO A 950 -11.30 11.75 -24.51
C PRO A 950 -12.33 11.89 -23.36
N ALA A 951 -13.61 11.93 -23.72
CA ALA A 951 -14.69 12.00 -22.76
C ALA A 951 -14.74 10.70 -21.95
N GLY A 952 -14.76 10.83 -20.62
CA GLY A 952 -14.88 9.67 -19.73
C GLY A 952 -14.12 9.76 -18.41
N SER A 953 -14.03 8.62 -17.73
CA SER A 953 -13.68 8.52 -16.32
C SER A 953 -12.16 8.31 -16.11
N PRO A 954 -11.51 8.86 -15.06
CA PRO A 954 -12.04 9.81 -14.08
C PRO A 954 -12.60 11.08 -14.71
N PHE A 955 -13.85 11.38 -14.34
CA PHE A 955 -14.56 12.53 -14.88
C PHE A 955 -13.94 13.84 -14.37
N ARG A 956 -14.12 14.93 -15.15
CA ARG A 956 -13.59 16.28 -14.87
C ARG A 956 -12.05 16.41 -14.86
N THR A 957 -11.26 15.36 -15.18
CA THR A 957 -9.78 15.44 -15.22
C THR A 957 -9.17 15.77 -16.59
N GLY A 958 -10.00 16.01 -17.61
CA GLY A 958 -9.59 16.25 -18.99
C GLY A 958 -8.64 15.16 -19.54
N ALA A 959 -7.57 15.61 -20.21
CA ALA A 959 -6.47 14.79 -20.77
C ALA A 959 -5.78 13.83 -19.78
N LEU A 960 -5.84 14.13 -18.48
CA LEU A 960 -5.16 13.34 -17.46
C LEU A 960 -5.83 11.96 -17.31
N ASN A 961 -5.08 11.01 -16.76
CA ASN A 961 -5.53 9.66 -16.41
C ASN A 961 -5.78 8.68 -17.56
N SER A 962 -5.71 9.07 -18.84
CA SER A 962 -5.68 8.12 -19.97
C SER A 962 -4.42 7.23 -19.91
N ILE A 963 -4.55 5.99 -19.41
CA ILE A 963 -3.44 5.02 -19.34
C ILE A 963 -3.22 4.27 -20.68
N TYR A 964 -4.28 3.92 -21.38
CA TYR A 964 -4.28 3.52 -22.80
C TYR A 964 -5.40 4.31 -23.53
N PRO A 965 -5.47 4.30 -24.89
CA PRO A 965 -6.31 5.26 -25.62
C PRO A 965 -7.77 5.25 -25.19
N GLN A 966 -8.42 4.08 -25.21
CA GLN A 966 -9.82 3.93 -24.84
C GLN A 966 -10.07 3.90 -23.33
N PHE A 967 -9.04 3.91 -22.47
CA PHE A 967 -9.20 3.69 -21.02
C PHE A 967 -10.30 4.54 -20.40
N LYS A 968 -10.29 5.86 -20.64
CA LYS A 968 -11.28 6.74 -20.01
C LYS A 968 -12.69 6.49 -20.52
N ARG A 969 -12.80 6.11 -21.80
CA ARG A 969 -14.07 5.85 -22.49
C ARG A 969 -14.63 4.51 -22.04
N LEU A 970 -13.84 3.43 -22.00
CA LEU A 970 -14.22 2.16 -21.41
C LEU A 970 -14.58 2.32 -19.91
N ALA A 971 -13.75 3.03 -19.14
CA ALA A 971 -14.02 3.34 -17.73
C ALA A 971 -15.24 4.23 -17.49
N ALA A 972 -15.81 4.84 -18.54
CA ALA A 972 -17.06 5.58 -18.50
C ALA A 972 -18.24 4.80 -19.11
N ILE A 973 -18.04 3.96 -20.13
CA ILE A 973 -19.11 3.12 -20.68
C ILE A 973 -19.38 1.96 -19.74
N LEU A 974 -18.35 1.16 -19.37
CA LEU A 974 -18.43 0.30 -18.19
C LEU A 974 -18.96 1.15 -17.06
N GLY A 975 -18.31 2.30 -16.82
CA GLY A 975 -18.64 3.33 -15.84
C GLY A 975 -19.97 4.05 -15.94
N ASP A 976 -20.90 3.55 -16.76
CA ASP A 976 -22.31 3.90 -16.87
C ASP A 976 -23.17 2.64 -17.22
N ILE A 977 -22.58 1.42 -17.21
CA ILE A 977 -23.22 0.07 -17.27
C ILE A 977 -22.75 -1.03 -16.24
N THR A 978 -21.78 -0.89 -15.28
CA THR A 978 -21.69 -1.69 -13.97
C THR A 978 -21.41 -0.99 -12.56
N PHE A 979 -22.44 -0.43 -11.85
CA PHE A 979 -22.68 0.35 -10.57
C PHE A 979 -23.48 1.74 -10.46
N THR A 980 -24.08 2.47 -11.45
CA THR A 980 -24.65 3.89 -11.26
C THR A 980 -25.61 4.59 -12.29
N LEU A 981 -25.61 4.50 -13.65
CA LEU A 981 -26.60 5.24 -14.49
C LEU A 981 -28.00 4.66 -14.34
N THR A 982 -28.10 3.34 -14.37
CA THR A 982 -28.98 2.51 -13.52
C THR A 982 -29.74 3.28 -12.49
N ARG A 983 -29.04 3.99 -11.61
CA ARG A 983 -29.61 4.52 -10.39
C ARG A 983 -30.51 5.68 -10.76
N ARG A 984 -30.26 6.43 -11.82
CA ARG A 984 -31.23 7.37 -12.41
C ARG A 984 -32.46 6.65 -12.99
N SER A 985 -32.27 5.61 -13.80
CA SER A 985 -33.37 4.81 -14.39
C SER A 985 -34.23 4.08 -13.34
N TYR A 986 -33.60 3.55 -12.29
CA TYR A 986 -34.22 2.87 -11.15
C TYR A 986 -34.92 3.86 -10.23
N LEU A 987 -34.29 5.02 -9.92
CA LEU A 987 -34.95 6.12 -9.21
C LEU A 987 -36.17 6.64 -9.97
N ASN A 988 -36.06 6.80 -11.30
CA ASN A 988 -37.17 7.11 -12.19
C ASN A 988 -38.29 6.07 -12.03
N ALA A 989 -37.98 4.77 -12.11
CA ALA A 989 -38.96 3.70 -11.92
C ALA A 989 -39.64 3.72 -10.53
N ILE A 990 -38.87 3.71 -9.43
CA ILE A 990 -39.44 3.61 -8.07
C ILE A 990 -40.18 4.88 -7.62
N THR A 991 -39.72 6.08 -8.04
CA THR A 991 -40.41 7.33 -7.69
C THR A 991 -41.65 7.58 -8.55
N ASN A 992 -41.68 7.09 -9.80
CA ASN A 992 -42.93 7.00 -10.56
C ASN A 992 -43.92 5.99 -9.95
N ALA A 993 -43.43 4.94 -9.28
CA ALA A 993 -44.24 4.05 -8.45
C ALA A 993 -44.63 4.65 -7.07
N GLY A 994 -44.21 5.89 -6.78
CA GLY A 994 -44.57 6.63 -5.56
C GLY A 994 -43.72 6.33 -4.33
N LEU A 995 -42.62 5.58 -4.46
CA LEU A 995 -41.72 5.30 -3.34
C LEU A 995 -40.79 6.51 -3.07
N PRO A 996 -40.56 6.89 -1.80
CA PRO A 996 -39.58 7.91 -1.47
C PRO A 996 -38.16 7.37 -1.66
N ALA A 997 -37.27 8.20 -2.20
CA ALA A 997 -35.90 7.83 -2.46
C ALA A 997 -34.95 9.03 -2.31
N TRP A 998 -33.73 8.75 -1.85
CA TRP A 998 -32.65 9.72 -1.73
C TRP A 998 -31.43 9.18 -2.48
N SER A 999 -30.64 10.07 -3.07
CA SER A 999 -29.51 9.66 -3.89
C SER A 999 -28.32 10.61 -3.76
N TYR A 1000 -27.11 10.07 -3.90
CA TYR A 1000 -25.87 10.80 -3.71
C TYR A 1000 -24.86 10.46 -4.80
N LEU A 1001 -23.80 11.26 -4.90
CA LEU A 1001 -22.60 10.97 -5.68
C LEU A 1001 -21.35 11.30 -4.85
N SER A 1002 -20.41 10.36 -4.77
CA SER A 1002 -19.13 10.59 -4.10
C SER A 1002 -18.11 11.23 -5.03
N THR A 1003 -17.52 12.36 -4.61
CA THR A 1003 -16.38 12.97 -5.32
C THR A 1003 -15.19 13.32 -4.41
N PHE A 1004 -15.19 12.84 -3.17
CA PHE A 1004 -14.18 13.15 -2.14
C PHE A 1004 -12.74 12.67 -2.43
N LEU A 1005 -12.52 11.77 -3.40
CA LEU A 1005 -11.20 11.39 -3.91
C LEU A 1005 -10.90 11.99 -5.30
N TYR A 1006 -11.59 13.07 -5.69
CA TYR A 1006 -11.29 13.81 -6.91
C TYR A 1006 -9.82 14.27 -6.94
N GLY A 1007 -9.17 14.08 -8.10
CA GLY A 1007 -7.73 14.32 -8.28
C GLY A 1007 -6.84 13.09 -8.04
N THR A 1008 -7.36 11.99 -7.47
CA THR A 1008 -6.62 10.72 -7.35
C THR A 1008 -6.18 10.21 -8.72
N PRO A 1009 -4.86 9.99 -8.97
CA PRO A 1009 -4.36 9.56 -10.27
C PRO A 1009 -4.96 8.25 -10.74
N VAL A 1010 -5.28 8.18 -12.03
CA VAL A 1010 -5.91 7.07 -12.78
C VAL A 1010 -7.32 6.65 -12.31
N LEU A 1011 -7.57 6.54 -11.01
CA LEU A 1011 -8.80 5.96 -10.47
C LEU A 1011 -9.89 6.99 -10.12
N GLY A 1012 -9.52 8.21 -9.69
CA GLY A 1012 -10.47 9.21 -9.20
C GLY A 1012 -11.14 8.79 -7.87
N THR A 1013 -12.43 9.08 -7.71
CA THR A 1013 -13.24 8.43 -6.67
C THR A 1013 -13.78 7.14 -7.27
N PHE A 1014 -13.18 6.03 -6.87
CA PHE A 1014 -13.40 4.71 -7.47
C PHE A 1014 -14.21 3.79 -6.56
N HIS A 1015 -14.57 2.64 -7.12
CA HIS A 1015 -15.42 1.64 -6.48
C HIS A 1015 -14.92 1.18 -5.10
N VAL A 1016 -15.84 0.80 -4.19
CA VAL A 1016 -15.61 0.42 -2.78
C VAL A 1016 -14.97 1.50 -1.86
N THR A 1017 -14.51 2.65 -2.38
CA THR A 1017 -13.83 3.65 -1.54
C THR A 1017 -14.71 4.24 -0.43
N ASP A 1018 -16.02 4.30 -0.65
CA ASP A 1018 -17.00 4.77 0.33
C ASP A 1018 -17.09 3.86 1.56
N ALA A 1019 -16.94 2.54 1.41
CA ALA A 1019 -17.04 1.59 2.52
C ALA A 1019 -15.88 1.77 3.51
N PHE A 1020 -14.66 1.94 2.99
CA PHE A 1020 -13.44 2.06 3.79
C PHE A 1020 -13.21 3.47 4.37
N LEU A 1021 -13.62 4.54 3.67
CA LEU A 1021 -13.36 5.93 4.07
C LEU A 1021 -14.60 6.64 4.65
N GLY A 1022 -15.78 6.08 4.40
CA GLY A 1022 -17.07 6.50 4.91
C GLY A 1022 -17.63 5.49 5.93
N TYR A 1023 -18.25 4.42 5.44
CA TYR A 1023 -19.27 3.66 6.19
C TYR A 1023 -18.79 3.05 7.51
N PHE A 1024 -17.58 2.47 7.54
CA PHE A 1024 -17.05 1.76 8.72
C PHE A 1024 -15.87 2.45 9.40
N LEU A 1025 -15.42 3.61 8.88
CA LEU A 1025 -14.39 4.43 9.52
C LEU A 1025 -14.96 5.16 10.76
N ASN A 1026 -14.13 5.68 11.64
CA ASN A 1026 -14.58 6.50 12.76
C ASN A 1026 -14.96 7.92 12.28
N ALA A 1027 -16.20 8.37 12.54
CA ALA A 1027 -16.74 9.70 12.18
C ALA A 1027 -15.98 10.93 12.74
N ASN A 1028 -14.98 10.72 13.60
CA ASN A 1028 -14.07 11.77 14.06
C ASN A 1028 -12.82 11.93 13.17
N VAL A 1029 -12.58 11.01 12.23
CA VAL A 1029 -11.38 10.96 11.39
C VAL A 1029 -11.60 11.58 10.01
N SER A 1030 -12.80 11.44 9.43
CA SER A 1030 -13.14 11.99 8.10
C SER A 1030 -14.52 12.67 8.11
N LEU A 1031 -14.71 13.66 7.23
CA LEU A 1031 -16.04 14.25 7.00
C LEU A 1031 -16.98 13.21 6.41
N GLN A 1032 -16.46 12.40 5.48
CA GLN A 1032 -17.20 11.41 4.70
C GLN A 1032 -17.84 10.37 5.62
N ALA A 1033 -17.10 9.86 6.61
CA ALA A 1033 -17.63 8.93 7.60
C ALA A 1033 -18.72 9.55 8.46
N ARG A 1034 -18.55 10.81 8.88
CA ARG A 1034 -19.58 11.53 9.63
C ARG A 1034 -20.84 11.75 8.80
N THR A 1035 -20.70 12.19 7.55
CA THR A 1035 -21.79 12.41 6.60
C THR A 1035 -22.58 11.12 6.39
N PHE A 1036 -21.93 10.05 5.92
CA PHE A 1036 -22.63 8.80 5.60
C PHE A 1036 -23.23 8.12 6.84
N GLN A 1037 -22.48 7.99 7.93
CA GLN A 1037 -23.01 7.34 9.13
C GLN A 1037 -24.21 8.11 9.69
N THR A 1038 -24.16 9.44 9.75
CA THR A 1038 -25.25 10.23 10.34
C THR A 1038 -26.53 10.14 9.51
N TYR A 1039 -26.46 10.33 8.18
CA TYR A 1039 -27.62 10.17 7.32
C TYR A 1039 -28.16 8.72 7.30
N PHE A 1040 -27.29 7.70 7.28
CA PHE A 1040 -27.74 6.31 7.26
C PHE A 1040 -28.31 5.86 8.61
N ILE A 1041 -27.76 6.31 9.74
CA ILE A 1041 -28.33 6.07 11.08
C ILE A 1041 -29.71 6.72 11.20
N SER A 1042 -29.88 7.96 10.71
CA SER A 1042 -31.19 8.62 10.63
C SER A 1042 -32.17 7.77 9.82
N PHE A 1043 -31.84 7.46 8.58
CA PHE A 1043 -32.71 6.67 7.69
C PHE A 1043 -33.05 5.27 8.25
N VAL A 1044 -32.11 4.59 8.92
CA VAL A 1044 -32.36 3.32 9.60
C VAL A 1044 -33.33 3.47 10.78
N ASN A 1045 -33.38 4.63 11.45
CA ASN A 1045 -34.35 4.93 12.52
C ASN A 1045 -35.72 5.39 11.98
N SER A 1046 -35.76 6.46 11.18
CA SER A 1046 -36.96 7.23 10.84
C SER A 1046 -37.56 6.94 9.45
N LEU A 1047 -36.77 6.36 8.54
CA LEU A 1047 -36.99 6.34 7.08
C LEU A 1047 -36.79 7.68 6.35
N ASP A 1048 -36.21 8.69 7.00
CA ASP A 1048 -35.74 9.94 6.38
C ASP A 1048 -34.29 10.22 6.82
N PRO A 1049 -33.32 10.41 5.90
CA PRO A 1049 -31.94 10.72 6.30
C PRO A 1049 -31.80 12.07 7.06
N ASN A 1050 -32.78 12.97 6.96
CA ASN A 1050 -32.72 14.31 7.54
C ASN A 1050 -33.35 14.44 8.94
N ASP A 1051 -34.08 13.42 9.41
CA ASP A 1051 -34.74 13.41 10.73
C ASP A 1051 -33.75 13.12 11.88
N ILE A 1052 -32.72 13.98 12.00
CA ILE A 1052 -31.68 13.84 13.01
C ILE A 1052 -31.10 15.20 13.44
N SER A 1053 -31.19 15.50 14.74
CA SER A 1053 -30.62 16.71 15.33
C SER A 1053 -29.12 16.56 15.54
N THR A 1054 -28.32 17.50 15.03
CA THR A 1054 -26.85 17.41 15.05
C THR A 1054 -26.21 18.73 15.49
N ALA A 1055 -25.07 18.64 16.20
CA ALA A 1055 -24.33 19.81 16.69
C ALA A 1055 -23.53 20.56 15.61
N TRP A 1056 -23.64 20.15 14.34
CA TRP A 1056 -22.89 20.66 13.19
C TRP A 1056 -23.84 20.70 12.00
N PRO A 1057 -23.82 21.75 11.16
CA PRO A 1057 -24.75 21.83 10.03
C PRO A 1057 -24.44 20.74 8.98
N LEU A 1058 -25.34 19.76 8.88
CA LEU A 1058 -25.54 19.00 7.64
C LEU A 1058 -26.27 19.89 6.63
N ILE A 1059 -26.14 19.57 5.35
CA ILE A 1059 -27.06 20.11 4.34
C ILE A 1059 -28.34 19.27 4.34
N ASP A 1060 -29.46 19.86 3.93
CA ASP A 1060 -30.66 19.10 3.60
C ASP A 1060 -30.35 18.15 2.44
N TRP A 1061 -30.62 16.85 2.61
CA TRP A 1061 -30.51 15.87 1.55
C TRP A 1061 -31.88 15.77 0.87
N PRO A 1062 -32.07 16.37 -0.32
CA PRO A 1062 -33.37 16.40 -0.98
C PRO A 1062 -33.80 14.99 -1.39
N GLN A 1063 -35.10 14.71 -1.22
CA GLN A 1063 -35.74 13.54 -1.81
C GLN A 1063 -35.67 13.66 -3.34
N TRP A 1064 -35.16 12.63 -4.00
CA TRP A 1064 -35.03 12.58 -5.46
C TRP A 1064 -36.41 12.38 -6.10
N SER A 1065 -36.66 13.08 -7.20
CA SER A 1065 -37.82 12.83 -8.08
C SER A 1065 -37.54 13.36 -9.48
N ASN A 1066 -38.30 12.92 -10.49
CA ASN A 1066 -38.21 13.46 -11.85
C ASN A 1066 -38.47 14.99 -11.95
N ALA A 1067 -39.15 15.59 -10.95
CA ALA A 1067 -39.38 17.03 -10.86
C ALA A 1067 -38.27 17.79 -10.10
N SER A 1068 -37.45 17.08 -9.32
CA SER A 1068 -36.37 17.62 -8.49
C SER A 1068 -35.24 16.59 -8.39
N ALA A 1069 -34.59 16.33 -9.53
CA ALA A 1069 -33.54 15.33 -9.67
C ALA A 1069 -32.20 15.86 -9.12
N GLN A 1070 -32.10 15.96 -7.79
CA GLN A 1070 -30.91 16.41 -7.08
C GLN A 1070 -30.24 15.28 -6.30
N LEU A 1071 -28.91 15.39 -6.15
CA LEU A 1071 -28.05 14.48 -5.42
C LEU A 1071 -27.31 15.22 -4.32
N LEU A 1072 -27.14 14.56 -3.17
CA LEU A 1072 -26.08 14.88 -2.22
C LEU A 1072 -24.72 14.59 -2.89
N ASN A 1073 -23.84 15.58 -3.01
CA ASN A 1073 -22.46 15.38 -3.45
C ASN A 1073 -21.53 15.42 -2.24
N VAL A 1074 -20.85 14.29 -1.98
CA VAL A 1074 -19.93 14.16 -0.84
C VAL A 1074 -18.51 14.43 -1.32
N GLU A 1075 -17.98 15.61 -0.96
CA GLU A 1075 -16.65 16.06 -1.39
C GLU A 1075 -15.60 15.89 -0.28
N ALA A 1076 -14.35 16.30 -0.54
CA ALA A 1076 -13.23 16.08 0.38
C ALA A 1076 -13.33 16.91 1.67
N LEU A 1077 -13.94 18.09 1.59
CA LEU A 1077 -13.92 19.13 2.64
C LEU A 1077 -15.31 19.68 3.01
N GLU A 1078 -16.32 19.49 2.16
CA GLU A 1078 -17.70 19.91 2.38
C GLU A 1078 -18.68 18.96 1.66
N ASN A 1079 -19.97 19.11 1.95
CA ASN A 1079 -21.06 18.46 1.19
C ASN A 1079 -21.74 19.53 0.33
N SER A 1080 -22.09 19.21 -0.91
CA SER A 1080 -22.80 20.11 -1.83
C SER A 1080 -24.01 19.41 -2.47
N LEU A 1081 -24.81 20.14 -3.26
CA LEU A 1081 -25.90 19.55 -4.05
C LEU A 1081 -25.55 19.59 -5.54
N LEU A 1082 -25.86 18.51 -6.25
CA LEU A 1082 -25.60 18.32 -7.68
C LEU A 1082 -26.90 17.98 -8.42
N ALA A 1083 -27.07 18.43 -9.65
CA ALA A 1083 -28.14 17.93 -10.52
C ALA A 1083 -27.81 16.52 -11.05
N ASP A 1084 -28.81 15.66 -11.15
CA ASP A 1084 -28.71 14.34 -11.75
C ASP A 1084 -29.00 14.39 -13.27
N ASP A 1085 -28.35 15.34 -13.97
CA ASP A 1085 -28.54 15.64 -15.39
C ASP A 1085 -27.30 15.29 -16.26
N PHE A 1086 -26.19 14.95 -15.62
CA PHE A 1086 -24.94 14.60 -16.30
C PHE A 1086 -25.12 13.40 -17.25
N ARG A 1087 -24.42 13.44 -18.40
CA ARG A 1087 -24.40 12.36 -19.40
C ARG A 1087 -25.80 11.95 -19.91
N SER A 1088 -26.72 12.91 -20.00
CA SER A 1088 -28.11 12.66 -20.42
C SER A 1088 -28.24 12.04 -21.82
N GLY A 1089 -27.30 12.26 -22.75
CA GLY A 1089 -27.30 11.58 -24.05
C GLY A 1089 -27.20 10.06 -23.92
N ALA A 1090 -26.14 9.56 -23.28
CA ALA A 1090 -25.98 8.13 -22.97
C ALA A 1090 -27.12 7.55 -22.14
N TYR A 1091 -27.64 8.30 -21.15
CA TYR A 1091 -28.83 7.91 -20.39
C TYR A 1091 -30.06 7.73 -21.30
N HIS A 1092 -30.39 8.72 -22.13
CA HIS A 1092 -31.50 8.61 -23.07
C HIS A 1092 -31.29 7.51 -24.12
N TYR A 1093 -30.05 7.22 -24.51
CA TYR A 1093 -29.73 6.10 -25.40
C TYR A 1093 -30.06 4.75 -24.75
N LEU A 1094 -29.63 4.52 -23.49
CA LEU A 1094 -29.96 3.31 -22.72
C LEU A 1094 -31.48 3.13 -22.56
N GLU A 1095 -32.21 4.20 -22.25
CA GLU A 1095 -33.68 4.18 -22.14
C GLU A 1095 -34.37 3.96 -23.51
N THR A 1096 -33.76 4.38 -24.62
CA THR A 1096 -34.33 4.28 -25.98
C THR A 1096 -34.14 2.91 -26.61
N VAL A 1097 -32.96 2.30 -26.46
CA VAL A 1097 -32.70 0.91 -26.87
C VAL A 1097 -33.47 -0.07 -25.98
N GLY A 1098 -33.69 0.31 -24.71
CA GLY A 1098 -34.32 -0.53 -23.71
C GLY A 1098 -33.26 -1.40 -23.03
N VAL A 1099 -33.16 -1.29 -21.71
CA VAL A 1099 -31.96 -1.77 -21.00
C VAL A 1099 -31.83 -3.31 -20.93
N SER A 1100 -32.87 -4.03 -21.36
CA SER A 1100 -32.87 -5.47 -21.62
C SER A 1100 -31.96 -5.90 -22.79
N ALA A 1101 -31.55 -4.97 -23.66
CA ALA A 1101 -30.53 -5.22 -24.69
C ALA A 1101 -29.12 -5.44 -24.11
N PHE A 1102 -28.91 -5.05 -22.83
CA PHE A 1102 -27.64 -5.10 -22.11
C PHE A 1102 -27.67 -6.13 -20.95
N ARG A 1103 -28.33 -7.28 -21.16
CA ARG A 1103 -28.35 -8.41 -20.21
C ARG A 1103 -27.05 -9.22 -20.27
N VAL A 1104 -26.40 -9.40 -19.11
CA VAL A 1104 -25.13 -10.13 -18.95
C VAL A 1104 -25.29 -11.56 -18.45
#